data_AF-A0A239RBX1-F1
#
_entry.id   AF-A0A239RBX1-F1
#
_cell.length_a   1.000
_cell.length_b   1.000
_cell.length_c   1.000
_cell.angle_alpha   90.00
_cell.angle_beta   90.00
_cell.angle_gamma   90.00
#
_symmetry.space_group_name_H-M   'P 1'
#
loop_
_entity.id
_entity.type
_entity.pdbx_description
1 polymer ?
#
loop_
_entity_poly.entity_id
_entity_poly.type
_entity_poly.pdbx_seq_one_letter_code
_entity_poly.pdbx_strand_id
1 'polypeptide(L)'
;MSEKNQVTKRKETYRSAIKKVKSDRELYDAFSKLNRAIPQRKRTTPLEEEDLTKMYNAYAATINTLNNKMESLSDNMSKLNLTGKKLISTRKKMQNQLDYYTKLRKTLSKDLKAVSACKKLNLEPRPNITQFYESARSEKLEYDLRKAKKYGGGTSTRYRITTPEKDGFFTVSKKGLSVSKKKDAVIDEINKKYGNKSIFNTQNKKQMAALAELLLKDEKIEDKIHDGFDEYVTRASFRSTRRDVKEELIEVVNKAKDEETISPETAKFLSDMIQEIKPGEIISLLEYMQEADRIDSTKDINNKLGVNSSSKLDKRNSAMSMVADLIGCKGLIAPASTLQVKDPETGKIISGTLMEHAEGIDRDSDKIEDMEKFNQLTPEKIQNSLSLKKDIANLQILDWLCGNPDRHFHNIFYKFDEAGNITGVVGIDNDLSFGSKDHFLENDGISLENMSVITKETADRIMSMSKEEFKNMLFGYDLSTEEVNKSLERLDMLKEKIENDMEYYKDMPLGYVEDGRIRIMDDEQLAAASFYGDLAGGKRMGTMEGDIQGRNDKNLFASVGEVGKVANGIYLSMQVAKEGIYKNNNSVIANAVIIEKQIDAMEASERKTHNGHQPFKDMIAALKSCKEGYKFVENGLAKPKYNGGVTISEDNINIYKSVLEDALKKCNSYLETKDEKKIMKLSKSSNGYERYMLAKEARDGITQTLETLGEMIEKKDVIYDLEIRFEGHKVTCNKQIDVINKKDKERKAGLAAQAEDIKINRMEVENRQSQLGL
;
A
#
# COMPACT_ATOMS: atom_id res chain seq x y z
N MET A 1 35.92 15.18 -13.77
CA MET A 1 36.43 14.04 -12.97
C MET A 1 35.67 12.78 -13.39
N SER A 2 36.31 11.76 -13.94
CA SER A 2 35.62 10.52 -14.31
C SER A 2 35.04 9.85 -13.07
N GLU A 3 33.73 9.57 -13.04
CA GLU A 3 33.12 8.86 -11.92
C GLU A 3 33.81 7.52 -11.67
N LYS A 4 34.29 7.31 -10.44
CA LYS A 4 34.85 6.00 -10.07
C LYS A 4 33.76 4.93 -10.20
N ASN A 5 34.07 3.83 -10.90
CA ASN A 5 33.15 2.70 -11.04
C ASN A 5 32.83 2.06 -9.67
N GLN A 6 31.71 1.34 -9.58
CA GLN A 6 31.21 0.80 -8.30
C GLN A 6 32.20 -0.16 -7.64
N VAL A 7 32.88 -1.03 -8.41
CA VAL A 7 33.89 -1.97 -7.89
C VAL A 7 35.01 -1.23 -7.15
N THR A 8 35.50 -0.13 -7.71
CA THR A 8 36.56 0.69 -7.09
C THR A 8 36.06 1.26 -5.77
N LYS A 9 34.86 1.84 -5.75
CA LYS A 9 34.24 2.39 -4.53
C LYS A 9 34.10 1.32 -3.44
N ARG A 10 33.77 0.06 -3.81
CA ARG A 10 33.64 -1.06 -2.87
C ARG A 10 34.98 -1.49 -2.29
N LYS A 11 35.97 -1.77 -3.14
CA LYS A 11 37.32 -2.11 -2.66
C LYS A 11 37.92 -0.99 -1.82
N GLU A 12 37.69 0.27 -2.17
CA GLU A 12 38.09 1.42 -1.34
C GLU A 12 37.35 1.43 0.01
N THR A 13 36.06 1.14 0.02
CA THR A 13 35.26 1.03 1.26
C THR A 13 35.83 -0.06 2.18
N TYR A 14 36.12 -1.25 1.66
CA TYR A 14 36.65 -2.36 2.47
C TYR A 14 38.09 -2.15 2.89
N ARG A 15 38.95 -1.59 2.03
CA ARG A 15 40.30 -1.16 2.43
C ARG A 15 40.27 -0.09 3.52
N SER A 16 39.32 0.83 3.45
CA SER A 16 39.11 1.83 4.50
C SER A 16 38.63 1.18 5.80
N ALA A 17 37.76 0.16 5.70
CA ALA A 17 37.36 -0.66 6.85
C ALA A 17 38.57 -1.36 7.48
N ILE A 18 39.39 -2.06 6.69
CA ILE A 18 40.65 -2.71 7.14
C ILE A 18 41.52 -1.72 7.91
N LYS A 19 41.70 -0.50 7.40
CA LYS A 19 42.49 0.54 8.08
C LYS A 19 41.86 0.95 9.43
N LYS A 20 40.54 1.10 9.47
CA LYS A 20 39.81 1.54 10.66
C LYS A 20 39.71 0.46 11.74
N VAL A 21 39.65 -0.82 11.35
CA VAL A 21 39.59 -1.97 12.28
C VAL A 21 40.96 -2.61 12.50
N LYS A 22 42.07 -1.93 12.18
CA LYS A 22 43.43 -2.50 12.27
C LYS A 22 43.78 -3.04 13.66
N SER A 23 43.20 -2.47 14.72
CA SER A 23 43.37 -2.93 16.11
C SER A 23 42.50 -4.14 16.47
N ASP A 24 41.44 -4.43 15.70
CA ASP A 24 40.59 -5.60 15.87
C ASP A 24 41.06 -6.68 14.88
N ARG A 25 41.88 -7.62 15.37
CA ARG A 25 42.55 -8.61 14.52
C ARG A 25 41.57 -9.49 13.75
N GLU A 26 40.45 -9.84 14.40
CA GLU A 26 39.42 -10.70 13.83
C GLU A 26 38.71 -10.02 12.66
N LEU A 27 38.25 -8.78 12.85
CA LEU A 27 37.65 -7.99 11.77
C LEU A 27 38.67 -7.67 10.67
N TYR A 28 39.91 -7.35 11.04
CA TYR A 28 40.98 -7.09 10.09
C TYR A 28 41.19 -8.30 9.15
N ASP A 29 41.32 -9.49 9.73
CA ASP A 29 41.54 -10.72 8.95
C ASP A 29 40.31 -11.07 8.10
N ALA A 30 39.09 -10.89 8.63
CA ALA A 30 37.85 -11.07 7.87
C ALA A 30 37.76 -10.13 6.64
N PHE A 31 37.92 -8.82 6.84
CA PHE A 31 37.90 -7.86 5.72
C PHE A 31 39.07 -8.05 4.74
N SER A 32 40.24 -8.48 5.22
CA SER A 32 41.38 -8.82 4.38
C SER A 32 41.07 -10.01 3.46
N LYS A 33 40.50 -11.09 4.02
CA LYS A 33 40.01 -12.26 3.26
C LYS A 33 38.95 -11.85 2.23
N LEU A 34 37.96 -11.04 2.63
CA LEU A 34 36.94 -10.51 1.73
C LEU A 34 37.54 -9.72 0.56
N ASN A 35 38.45 -8.79 0.84
CA ASN A 35 39.04 -7.96 -0.20
C ASN A 35 39.90 -8.78 -1.19
N ARG A 36 40.45 -9.93 -0.77
CA ARG A 36 41.13 -10.90 -1.65
C ARG A 36 40.14 -11.74 -2.46
N ALA A 37 39.02 -12.14 -1.87
CA ALA A 37 37.99 -12.94 -2.53
C ALA A 37 37.30 -12.21 -3.69
N ILE A 38 37.19 -10.88 -3.62
CA ILE A 38 36.61 -10.07 -4.71
C ILE A 38 37.61 -9.98 -5.88
N PRO A 39 37.27 -10.45 -7.10
CA PRO A 39 38.14 -10.39 -8.28
C PRO A 39 38.65 -8.98 -8.62
N GLN A 40 39.78 -8.89 -9.33
CA GLN A 40 40.35 -7.60 -9.71
C GLN A 40 39.42 -6.83 -10.66
N ARG A 41 39.30 -5.50 -10.48
CA ARG A 41 38.44 -4.63 -11.30
C ARG A 41 38.65 -4.80 -12.80
N LYS A 42 39.91 -4.94 -13.22
CA LYS A 42 40.29 -5.02 -14.64
C LYS A 42 39.93 -6.36 -15.29
N ARG A 43 39.41 -7.32 -14.52
CA ARG A 43 38.93 -8.60 -15.06
C ARG A 43 37.67 -8.33 -15.87
N THR A 44 37.80 -8.52 -17.18
CA THR A 44 36.70 -8.39 -18.16
C THR A 44 35.99 -9.72 -18.42
N THR A 45 36.61 -10.85 -18.04
CA THR A 45 36.00 -12.16 -18.15
C THR A 45 34.79 -12.28 -17.21
N PRO A 46 33.77 -13.07 -17.59
CA PRO A 46 32.71 -13.51 -16.69
C PRO A 46 33.23 -14.03 -15.35
N LEU A 47 32.38 -13.90 -14.31
CA LEU A 47 32.61 -14.57 -13.03
C LEU A 47 32.34 -16.06 -13.18
N GLU A 48 33.20 -16.89 -12.61
CA GLU A 48 32.99 -18.34 -12.55
C GLU A 48 32.22 -18.73 -11.28
N GLU A 49 31.66 -19.95 -11.24
CA GLU A 49 30.97 -20.47 -10.05
C GLU A 49 31.89 -20.50 -8.81
N GLU A 50 33.18 -20.78 -9.01
CA GLU A 50 34.19 -20.75 -7.97
C GLU A 50 34.40 -19.32 -7.41
N ASP A 51 34.36 -18.29 -8.26
CA ASP A 51 34.45 -16.89 -7.83
C ASP A 51 33.26 -16.50 -6.97
N LEU A 52 32.05 -16.85 -7.41
CA LEU A 52 30.81 -16.56 -6.68
C LEU A 52 30.80 -17.28 -5.33
N THR A 53 31.23 -18.53 -5.28
CA THR A 53 31.32 -19.30 -4.03
C THR A 53 32.35 -18.71 -3.07
N LYS A 54 33.54 -18.32 -3.56
CA LYS A 54 34.56 -17.63 -2.76
C LYS A 54 34.05 -16.30 -2.21
N MET A 55 33.41 -15.49 -3.05
CA MET A 55 32.81 -14.22 -2.65
C MET A 55 31.73 -14.45 -1.60
N TYR A 56 30.80 -15.37 -1.84
CA TYR A 56 29.69 -15.70 -0.94
C TYR A 56 30.22 -16.05 0.45
N ASN A 57 31.12 -17.03 0.53
CA ASN A 57 31.69 -17.48 1.80
C ASN A 57 32.44 -16.35 2.52
N ALA A 58 33.22 -15.55 1.80
CA ALA A 58 33.96 -14.45 2.41
C ALA A 58 33.04 -13.31 2.89
N TYR A 59 31.99 -13.00 2.15
CA TYR A 59 30.97 -12.02 2.55
C TYR A 59 30.21 -12.50 3.79
N ALA A 60 29.70 -13.74 3.78
CA ALA A 60 28.99 -14.33 4.91
C ALA A 60 29.86 -14.37 6.17
N ALA A 61 31.09 -14.88 6.07
CA ALA A 61 32.03 -14.92 7.19
C ALA A 61 32.32 -13.52 7.76
N THR A 62 32.55 -12.52 6.89
CA THR A 62 32.80 -11.14 7.33
C THR A 62 31.58 -10.52 8.00
N ILE A 63 30.39 -10.81 7.51
CA ILE A 63 29.12 -10.36 8.11
C ILE A 63 28.96 -10.97 9.51
N ASN A 64 29.19 -12.28 9.66
CA ASN A 64 29.07 -12.97 10.95
C ASN A 64 30.04 -12.39 11.98
N THR A 65 31.31 -12.22 11.62
CA THR A 65 32.29 -11.55 12.49
C THR A 65 31.82 -10.14 12.87
N LEU A 66 31.28 -9.38 11.94
CA LEU A 66 30.80 -8.02 12.19
C LEU A 66 29.58 -8.00 13.11
N ASN A 67 28.63 -8.93 12.94
CA ASN A 67 27.45 -9.08 13.80
C ASN A 67 27.88 -9.37 15.25
N ASN A 68 28.78 -10.34 15.47
CA ASN A 68 29.29 -10.69 16.80
C ASN A 68 29.93 -9.48 17.50
N LYS A 69 30.68 -8.65 16.74
CA LYS A 69 31.27 -7.41 17.28
C LYS A 69 30.22 -6.36 17.59
N MET A 70 29.18 -6.23 16.76
CA MET A 70 28.08 -5.29 17.00
C MET A 70 27.29 -5.66 18.26
N GLU A 71 27.00 -6.96 18.46
CA GLU A 71 26.34 -7.49 19.66
C GLU A 71 27.17 -7.21 20.91
N SER A 72 28.45 -7.59 20.91
CA SER A 72 29.37 -7.28 22.02
C SER A 72 29.45 -5.78 22.33
N LEU A 73 29.43 -4.92 21.31
CA LEU A 73 29.47 -3.48 21.50
C LEU A 73 28.16 -2.94 22.11
N SER A 74 27.02 -3.49 21.69
CA SER A 74 25.70 -3.16 22.25
C SER A 74 25.60 -3.58 23.72
N ASP A 75 26.08 -4.77 24.06
CA ASP A 75 26.12 -5.26 25.45
C ASP A 75 27.05 -4.43 26.33
N ASN A 76 28.19 -4.01 25.81
CA ASN A 76 29.09 -3.11 26.53
C ASN A 76 28.45 -1.74 26.75
N MET A 77 27.66 -1.25 25.79
CA MET A 77 26.92 0.01 25.92
C MET A 77 25.80 -0.07 26.96
N SER A 78 25.09 -1.19 27.06
CA SER A 78 24.00 -1.36 28.04
C SER A 78 24.53 -1.45 29.48
N LYS A 79 25.72 -2.01 29.69
CA LYS A 79 26.40 -2.10 31.00
C LYS A 79 27.00 -0.78 31.50
N LEU A 80 27.05 0.28 30.69
CA LEU A 80 27.61 1.58 31.09
C LEU A 80 26.59 2.38 31.92
N ASN A 81 26.77 2.41 33.25
CA ASN A 81 26.05 3.31 34.16
C ASN A 81 26.44 4.78 33.89
N LEU A 82 25.46 5.63 33.58
CA LEU A 82 25.71 7.00 33.14
C LEU A 82 25.85 7.98 34.32
N THR A 83 27.04 8.09 34.90
CA THR A 83 27.41 9.23 35.78
C THR A 83 28.79 9.78 35.41
N GLY A 84 28.83 10.96 34.78
CA GLY A 84 30.06 11.70 34.48
C GLY A 84 30.41 11.88 32.98
N LYS A 85 31.06 13.00 32.66
CA LYS A 85 31.39 13.42 31.27
C LYS A 85 32.21 12.38 30.48
N LYS A 86 33.11 11.63 31.16
CA LYS A 86 33.96 10.60 30.54
C LYS A 86 33.14 9.41 30.03
N LEU A 87 32.10 9.00 30.77
CA LEU A 87 31.23 7.89 30.38
C LEU A 87 30.32 8.28 29.21
N ILE A 88 29.79 9.51 29.20
CA ILE A 88 29.04 10.06 28.05
C ILE A 88 29.90 10.06 26.78
N SER A 89 31.15 10.53 26.87
CA SER A 89 32.10 10.52 25.75
C SER A 89 32.39 9.09 25.25
N THR A 90 32.55 8.14 26.16
CA THR A 90 32.79 6.72 25.84
C THR A 90 31.59 6.10 25.14
N ARG A 91 30.38 6.30 25.67
CA ARG A 91 29.14 5.84 25.04
C ARG A 91 28.96 6.44 23.65
N LYS A 92 29.26 7.73 23.47
CA LYS A 92 29.21 8.38 22.14
C LYS A 92 30.22 7.76 21.16
N LYS A 93 31.42 7.40 21.61
CA LYS A 93 32.42 6.70 20.77
C LYS A 93 31.94 5.30 20.37
N MET A 94 31.38 4.53 21.32
CA MET A 94 30.79 3.22 21.03
C MET A 94 29.63 3.37 20.05
N GLN A 95 28.70 4.30 20.27
CA GLN A 95 27.60 4.55 19.34
C GLN A 95 28.11 4.86 17.92
N ASN A 96 29.09 5.76 17.79
CA ASN A 96 29.69 6.07 16.48
C ASN A 96 30.35 4.85 15.81
N GLN A 97 30.90 3.92 16.60
CA GLN A 97 31.47 2.68 16.11
C GLN A 97 30.38 1.68 15.70
N LEU A 98 29.30 1.56 16.47
CA LEU A 98 28.12 0.77 16.14
C LEU A 98 27.46 1.25 14.85
N ASP A 99 27.29 2.57 14.70
CA ASP A 99 26.74 3.19 13.50
C ASP A 99 27.62 2.89 12.27
N TYR A 100 28.94 2.93 12.46
CA TYR A 100 29.90 2.60 11.41
C TYR A 100 29.83 1.11 11.01
N TYR A 101 29.80 0.20 11.98
CA TYR A 101 29.65 -1.23 11.73
C TYR A 101 28.31 -1.55 11.07
N THR A 102 27.21 -0.95 11.54
CA THR A 102 25.88 -1.06 10.92
C THR A 102 25.91 -0.64 9.45
N LYS A 103 26.60 0.47 9.12
CA LYS A 103 26.74 0.93 7.72
C LYS A 103 27.55 -0.06 6.86
N LEU A 104 28.63 -0.63 7.40
CA LEU A 104 29.42 -1.65 6.71
C LEU A 104 28.61 -2.94 6.51
N ARG A 105 27.93 -3.43 7.55
CA ARG A 105 27.08 -4.62 7.52
C ARG A 105 25.98 -4.48 6.46
N LYS A 106 25.23 -3.36 6.47
CA LYS A 106 24.24 -3.01 5.43
C LYS A 106 24.84 -3.02 4.02
N THR A 107 26.12 -2.66 3.88
CA THR A 107 26.81 -2.68 2.59
C THR A 107 27.18 -4.10 2.17
N LEU A 108 27.72 -4.90 3.09
CA LEU A 108 28.12 -6.30 2.87
C LEU A 108 26.91 -7.17 2.54
N SER A 109 25.81 -7.08 3.30
CA SER A 109 24.61 -7.89 3.06
C SER A 109 24.01 -7.68 1.67
N LYS A 110 24.04 -6.43 1.17
CA LYS A 110 23.62 -6.13 -0.21
C LYS A 110 24.47 -6.81 -1.26
N ASP A 111 25.79 -6.90 -1.03
CA ASP A 111 26.66 -7.62 -1.96
C ASP A 111 26.50 -9.12 -1.83
N LEU A 112 26.38 -9.66 -0.61
CA LEU A 112 26.10 -11.07 -0.39
C LEU A 112 24.81 -11.50 -1.11
N LYS A 113 23.75 -10.70 -1.00
CA LYS A 113 22.49 -10.93 -1.72
C LYS A 113 22.69 -10.95 -3.22
N ALA A 114 23.45 -9.99 -3.76
CA ALA A 114 23.76 -9.96 -5.18
C ALA A 114 24.56 -11.19 -5.65
N VAL A 115 25.54 -11.63 -4.85
CA VAL A 115 26.31 -12.85 -5.12
C VAL A 115 25.39 -14.06 -5.12
N SER A 116 24.52 -14.18 -4.11
CA SER A 116 23.53 -15.26 -4.00
C SER A 116 22.56 -15.28 -5.18
N ALA A 117 22.02 -14.14 -5.57
CA ALA A 117 21.13 -14.01 -6.73
C ALA A 117 21.84 -14.41 -8.03
N CYS A 118 23.08 -13.96 -8.24
CA CYS A 118 23.86 -14.33 -9.41
C CYS A 118 24.14 -15.83 -9.47
N LYS A 119 24.36 -16.46 -8.30
CA LYS A 119 24.57 -17.92 -8.19
C LYS A 119 23.28 -18.70 -8.46
N LYS A 120 22.13 -18.22 -7.97
CA LYS A 120 20.82 -18.86 -8.17
C LYS A 120 20.32 -18.78 -9.62
N LEU A 121 20.56 -17.66 -10.31
CA LEU A 121 20.02 -17.42 -11.66
C LEU A 121 20.76 -18.18 -12.77
N ASN A 122 21.94 -18.74 -12.49
CA ASN A 122 22.78 -19.48 -13.46
C ASN A 122 22.84 -18.82 -14.85
N LEU A 123 23.05 -17.49 -14.89
CA LEU A 123 23.05 -16.69 -16.10
C LEU A 123 24.22 -17.08 -17.01
N GLU A 124 23.98 -17.33 -18.29
CA GLU A 124 25.04 -17.57 -19.29
C GLU A 124 24.97 -16.55 -20.43
N PRO A 125 26.02 -15.72 -20.65
CA PRO A 125 27.24 -15.64 -19.84
C PRO A 125 27.01 -14.91 -18.50
N ARG A 126 27.69 -15.36 -17.44
CA ARG A 126 27.68 -14.67 -16.14
C ARG A 126 28.25 -13.24 -16.28
N PRO A 127 27.79 -12.26 -15.47
CA PRO A 127 28.36 -10.92 -15.50
C PRO A 127 29.83 -10.92 -15.07
N ASN A 128 30.67 -10.07 -15.68
CA ASN A 128 32.00 -9.81 -15.13
C ASN A 128 31.90 -9.00 -13.81
N ILE A 129 32.98 -8.86 -13.05
CA ILE A 129 32.93 -8.20 -11.73
C ILE A 129 32.45 -6.73 -11.78
N THR A 130 32.69 -6.03 -12.90
CA THR A 130 32.22 -4.65 -13.08
C THR A 130 30.72 -4.62 -13.33
N GLN A 131 30.25 -5.43 -14.28
CA GLN A 131 28.83 -5.62 -14.56
C GLN A 131 28.10 -6.08 -13.30
N PHE A 132 28.64 -7.06 -12.58
CA PHE A 132 28.11 -7.58 -11.32
C PHE A 132 27.81 -6.44 -10.35
N TYR A 133 28.78 -5.61 -9.96
CA TYR A 133 28.49 -4.54 -8.98
C TYR A 133 27.62 -3.41 -9.56
N GLU A 134 27.58 -3.24 -10.88
CA GLU A 134 26.75 -2.22 -11.53
C GLU A 134 25.28 -2.64 -11.67
N SER A 135 25.01 -3.95 -11.77
CA SER A 135 23.65 -4.55 -11.84
C SER A 135 23.16 -5.09 -10.50
N ALA A 136 24.07 -5.49 -9.60
CA ALA A 136 23.83 -6.20 -8.34
C ALA A 136 22.84 -5.58 -7.36
N ARG A 137 22.53 -4.28 -7.47
CA ARG A 137 21.97 -3.51 -6.35
C ARG A 137 20.69 -2.74 -6.67
N SER A 138 20.34 -2.63 -7.93
CA SER A 138 19.10 -2.00 -8.38
C SER A 138 19.01 -2.12 -9.89
N GLU A 139 17.86 -2.56 -10.36
CA GLU A 139 17.51 -2.41 -11.76
C GLU A 139 17.54 -0.92 -12.12
N LYS A 140 17.92 -0.62 -13.35
CA LYS A 140 17.97 0.76 -13.85
C LYS A 140 16.91 0.93 -14.92
N LEU A 141 16.24 2.06 -14.90
CA LEU A 141 15.26 2.42 -15.91
C LEU A 141 15.47 3.88 -16.29
N GLU A 142 15.51 4.20 -17.58
CA GLU A 142 15.46 5.59 -18.04
C GLU A 142 13.99 5.97 -18.26
N TYR A 143 13.46 6.89 -17.46
CA TYR A 143 12.03 7.25 -17.46
C TYR A 143 11.79 8.66 -16.92
N ASP A 144 10.89 9.41 -17.55
CA ASP A 144 10.53 10.77 -17.12
C ASP A 144 9.37 10.75 -16.11
N LEU A 145 9.71 10.80 -14.82
CA LEU A 145 8.72 10.80 -13.72
C LEU A 145 7.82 12.03 -13.71
N ARG A 146 8.12 13.10 -14.46
CA ARG A 146 7.23 14.28 -14.55
C ARG A 146 6.03 14.02 -15.44
N LYS A 147 6.14 13.03 -16.33
CA LYS A 147 5.05 12.58 -17.22
C LYS A 147 4.29 11.38 -16.65
N ALA A 148 4.81 10.73 -15.62
CA ALA A 148 4.10 9.66 -14.92
C ALA A 148 2.87 10.20 -14.20
N LYS A 149 1.76 9.46 -14.31
CA LYS A 149 0.59 9.64 -13.43
C LYS A 149 1.01 9.32 -11.99
N LYS A 150 0.63 10.20 -11.07
CA LYS A 150 0.89 10.06 -9.64
C LYS A 150 -0.32 9.46 -8.94
N TYR A 151 -0.06 8.64 -7.93
CA TYR A 151 -1.04 7.99 -7.09
C TYR A 151 -0.64 8.11 -5.62
N GLY A 152 -1.64 8.03 -4.73
CA GLY A 152 -1.47 8.22 -3.29
C GLY A 152 -1.31 9.70 -2.89
N GLY A 153 -0.98 9.91 -1.63
CA GLY A 153 -0.94 11.20 -0.94
C GLY A 153 -0.46 10.99 0.50
N GLY A 154 -0.11 12.06 1.21
CA GLY A 154 0.26 12.09 2.64
C GLY A 154 1.52 11.29 3.06
N THR A 155 1.50 9.99 2.83
CA THR A 155 2.43 8.99 3.38
C THR A 155 3.40 8.48 2.31
N SER A 156 2.90 8.24 1.10
CA SER A 156 3.67 7.76 -0.05
C SER A 156 3.10 8.27 -1.38
N THR A 157 3.94 8.89 -2.20
CA THR A 157 3.62 9.21 -3.61
C THR A 157 4.18 8.13 -4.51
N ARG A 158 3.30 7.46 -5.26
CA ARG A 158 3.64 6.39 -6.21
C ARG A 158 3.53 6.93 -7.65
N TYR A 159 4.46 6.56 -8.52
CA TYR A 159 4.49 6.96 -9.92
C TYR A 159 4.17 5.74 -10.79
N ARG A 160 3.15 5.81 -11.65
CA ARG A 160 2.88 4.73 -12.61
C ARG A 160 3.98 4.70 -13.65
N ILE A 161 4.63 3.55 -13.77
CA ILE A 161 5.64 3.25 -14.78
C ILE A 161 5.06 2.17 -15.66
N THR A 162 4.96 2.45 -16.96
CA THR A 162 4.55 1.48 -17.97
C THR A 162 5.52 1.56 -19.13
N THR A 163 6.27 0.47 -19.33
CA THR A 163 7.26 0.27 -20.38
C THR A 163 7.18 -1.19 -20.86
N PRO A 164 7.70 -1.55 -22.04
CA PRO A 164 7.68 -2.93 -22.50
C PRO A 164 8.34 -3.92 -21.52
N GLU A 165 9.31 -3.47 -20.72
CA GLU A 165 10.06 -4.30 -19.77
C GLU A 165 9.49 -4.28 -18.35
N LYS A 166 8.71 -3.26 -17.99
CA LYS A 166 8.27 -3.00 -16.61
C LYS A 166 6.92 -2.32 -16.59
N ASP A 167 6.01 -2.86 -15.80
CA ASP A 167 4.72 -2.27 -15.52
C ASP A 167 4.42 -2.32 -14.01
N GLY A 168 4.15 -1.17 -13.41
CA GLY A 168 3.98 -1.08 -11.96
C GLY A 168 4.02 0.32 -11.38
N PHE A 169 4.16 0.41 -10.07
CA PHE A 169 4.16 1.63 -9.29
C PHE A 169 5.52 1.84 -8.62
N PHE A 170 6.18 2.94 -8.98
CA PHE A 170 7.46 3.33 -8.41
C PHE A 170 7.28 4.32 -7.27
N THR A 171 7.74 3.94 -6.09
CA THR A 171 7.73 4.79 -4.88
C THR A 171 9.13 5.33 -4.65
N VAL A 172 9.27 6.67 -4.62
CA VAL A 172 10.58 7.30 -4.40
C VAL A 172 11.04 7.07 -2.96
N SER A 173 12.24 6.54 -2.78
CA SER A 173 12.76 6.21 -1.45
C SER A 173 13.28 7.45 -0.73
N LYS A 174 12.41 8.10 0.04
CA LYS A 174 12.73 9.24 0.91
C LYS A 174 12.87 8.77 2.35
N LYS A 175 13.78 9.40 3.11
CA LYS A 175 13.73 9.27 4.58
C LYS A 175 12.47 9.98 5.08
N GLY A 176 11.83 9.43 6.11
CA GLY A 176 10.61 10.01 6.66
C GLY A 176 10.74 11.51 6.95
N LEU A 177 9.85 12.30 6.35
CA LEU A 177 9.62 13.68 6.77
C LEU A 177 8.91 13.66 8.13
N SER A 178 9.15 14.66 8.97
CA SER A 178 8.32 14.86 10.16
C SER A 178 6.86 15.07 9.76
N VAL A 179 5.92 14.67 10.61
CA VAL A 179 4.47 14.85 10.41
C VAL A 179 4.14 16.29 9.97
N SER A 180 4.66 17.28 10.70
CA SER A 180 4.47 18.70 10.34
C SER A 180 4.98 19.05 8.94
N LYS A 181 6.13 18.51 8.50
CA LYS A 181 6.63 18.78 7.13
C LYS A 181 5.79 18.10 6.05
N LYS A 182 5.17 16.96 6.35
CA LYS A 182 4.22 16.31 5.44
C LYS A 182 2.96 17.16 5.30
N LYS A 183 2.37 17.59 6.42
CA LYS A 183 1.20 18.49 6.44
C LYS A 183 1.47 19.83 5.75
N ASP A 184 2.66 20.40 5.91
CA ASP A 184 3.07 21.59 5.17
C ASP A 184 3.11 21.38 3.65
N ALA A 185 3.64 20.25 3.19
CA ALA A 185 3.69 19.91 1.77
C ALA A 185 2.28 19.71 1.18
N VAL A 186 1.36 19.12 1.95
CA VAL A 186 -0.06 19.01 1.57
C VAL A 186 -0.67 20.40 1.36
N ILE A 187 -0.44 21.34 2.27
CA ILE A 187 -0.94 22.71 2.12
C ILE A 187 -0.36 23.38 0.85
N ASP A 188 0.92 23.18 0.55
CA ASP A 188 1.53 23.73 -0.67
C ASP A 188 0.90 23.13 -1.94
N GLU A 189 0.56 21.84 -1.93
CA GLU A 189 -0.13 21.15 -3.03
C GLU A 189 -1.58 21.66 -3.21
N ILE A 190 -2.32 21.83 -2.11
CA ILE A 190 -3.67 22.39 -2.10
C ILE A 190 -3.66 23.85 -2.59
N ASN A 191 -2.73 24.67 -2.12
CA ASN A 191 -2.56 26.04 -2.58
C ASN A 191 -2.26 26.12 -4.08
N LYS A 192 -1.44 25.20 -4.59
CA LYS A 192 -1.14 25.10 -6.02
C LYS A 192 -2.37 24.71 -6.84
N LYS A 193 -3.22 23.83 -6.32
CA LYS A 193 -4.45 23.34 -6.95
C LYS A 193 -5.54 24.41 -6.99
N TYR A 194 -5.86 25.02 -5.84
CA TYR A 194 -7.00 25.95 -5.71
C TYR A 194 -6.65 27.43 -5.85
N GLY A 195 -5.38 27.82 -5.76
CA GLY A 195 -4.97 29.22 -5.84
C GLY A 195 -5.68 30.08 -4.80
N ASN A 196 -6.28 31.20 -5.21
CA ASN A 196 -7.03 32.11 -4.34
C ASN A 196 -8.35 31.53 -3.81
N LYS A 197 -8.77 30.34 -4.24
CA LYS A 197 -9.89 29.60 -3.66
C LYS A 197 -9.47 28.66 -2.54
N SER A 198 -8.17 28.51 -2.27
CA SER A 198 -7.72 27.73 -1.11
C SER A 198 -7.93 28.53 0.17
N ILE A 199 -8.52 27.88 1.18
CA ILE A 199 -8.66 28.45 2.52
C ILE A 199 -7.30 28.82 3.13
N PHE A 200 -6.22 28.13 2.75
CA PHE A 200 -4.87 28.39 3.26
C PHE A 200 -4.18 29.59 2.58
N ASN A 201 -4.73 30.10 1.48
CA ASN A 201 -4.30 31.34 0.84
C ASN A 201 -5.17 32.54 1.26
N THR A 202 -6.44 32.30 1.61
CA THR A 202 -7.38 33.37 1.99
C THR A 202 -7.39 33.63 3.49
N GLN A 203 -7.03 32.64 4.31
CA GLN A 203 -6.97 32.73 5.76
C GLN A 203 -5.57 32.42 6.29
N ASN A 204 -5.37 32.57 7.61
CA ASN A 204 -4.10 32.23 8.25
C ASN A 204 -3.85 30.71 8.21
N LYS A 205 -2.81 30.28 7.46
CA LYS A 205 -2.43 28.87 7.30
C LYS A 205 -2.37 28.08 8.62
N LYS A 206 -1.80 28.65 9.69
CA LYS A 206 -1.66 27.96 10.98
C LYS A 206 -3.00 27.77 11.69
N GLN A 207 -3.88 28.77 11.61
CA GLN A 207 -5.22 28.67 12.18
C GLN A 207 -6.05 27.62 11.43
N MET A 208 -5.91 27.53 10.10
CA MET A 208 -6.68 26.57 9.29
C MET A 208 -6.20 25.14 9.51
N ALA A 209 -4.90 24.94 9.64
CA ALA A 209 -4.36 23.66 10.07
C ALA A 209 -4.92 23.30 11.46
N ALA A 210 -4.88 24.21 12.44
CA ALA A 210 -5.40 23.96 13.79
C ALA A 210 -6.92 23.67 13.82
N LEU A 211 -7.71 24.34 12.98
CA LEU A 211 -9.14 24.04 12.82
C LEU A 211 -9.34 22.62 12.29
N ALA A 212 -8.61 22.22 11.24
CA ALA A 212 -8.69 20.86 10.72
C ALA A 212 -8.30 19.80 11.76
N GLU A 213 -7.23 20.02 12.54
CA GLU A 213 -6.86 19.11 13.64
C GLU A 213 -7.93 19.04 14.74
N LEU A 214 -8.64 20.15 14.99
CA LEU A 214 -9.76 20.15 15.94
C LEU A 214 -10.93 19.33 15.42
N LEU A 215 -11.27 19.51 14.14
CA LEU A 215 -12.38 18.80 13.50
C LEU A 215 -12.14 17.30 13.41
N LEU A 216 -10.91 16.88 13.10
CA LEU A 216 -10.51 15.47 13.03
C LEU A 216 -10.49 14.75 14.40
N LYS A 217 -10.65 15.45 15.52
CA LYS A 217 -10.82 14.79 16.83
C LYS A 217 -12.25 14.30 17.08
N ASP A 218 -13.21 14.73 16.28
CA ASP A 218 -14.57 14.23 16.37
C ASP A 218 -14.73 12.99 15.48
N GLU A 219 -15.00 11.84 16.10
CA GLU A 219 -15.11 10.52 15.45
C GLU A 219 -16.05 10.54 14.23
N LYS A 220 -17.19 11.25 14.30
CA LYS A 220 -18.13 11.33 13.17
C LYS A 220 -17.59 12.11 11.98
N ILE A 221 -16.73 13.10 12.22
CA ILE A 221 -16.07 13.85 11.16
C ILE A 221 -14.89 13.06 10.62
N GLU A 222 -14.10 12.43 11.50
CA GLU A 222 -13.02 11.52 11.12
C GLU A 222 -13.54 10.43 10.18
N ASP A 223 -14.60 9.70 10.54
CA ASP A 223 -15.22 8.65 9.71
C ASP A 223 -15.66 9.17 8.32
N LYS A 224 -16.29 10.35 8.28
CA LYS A 224 -16.71 10.97 7.01
C LYS A 224 -15.53 11.40 6.14
N ILE A 225 -14.40 11.73 6.75
CA ILE A 225 -13.18 12.11 6.04
C ILE A 225 -12.38 10.88 5.60
N HIS A 226 -12.39 9.82 6.41
CA HIS A 226 -11.68 8.59 6.16
C HIS A 226 -12.38 7.74 5.10
N ASP A 227 -13.64 7.37 5.36
CA ASP A 227 -14.43 6.44 4.54
C ASP A 227 -15.39 7.15 3.59
N GLY A 228 -15.99 8.26 4.04
CA GLY A 228 -17.07 8.97 3.32
C GLY A 228 -16.62 10.17 2.47
N PHE A 229 -15.32 10.32 2.20
CA PHE A 229 -14.75 11.59 1.73
C PHE A 229 -15.45 12.15 0.48
N ASP A 230 -15.61 11.31 -0.55
CA ASP A 230 -16.14 11.76 -1.83
C ASP A 230 -17.60 12.21 -1.71
N GLU A 231 -18.41 11.51 -0.90
CA GLU A 231 -19.77 11.94 -0.56
C GLU A 231 -19.76 13.26 0.23
N TYR A 232 -18.84 13.40 1.19
CA TYR A 232 -18.78 14.60 2.02
C TYR A 232 -18.37 15.85 1.22
N VAL A 233 -17.39 15.73 0.32
CA VAL A 233 -17.04 16.78 -0.64
C VAL A 233 -18.19 17.10 -1.58
N THR A 234 -18.91 16.08 -2.04
CA THR A 234 -20.13 16.24 -2.85
C THR A 234 -21.16 17.10 -2.08
N ARG A 235 -21.47 16.77 -0.82
CA ARG A 235 -22.37 17.55 0.04
C ARG A 235 -21.90 18.98 0.25
N ALA A 236 -20.60 19.20 0.45
CA ALA A 236 -20.01 20.53 0.63
C ALA A 236 -20.06 21.38 -0.65
N SER A 237 -20.07 20.73 -1.81
CA SER A 237 -20.10 21.39 -3.12
C SER A 237 -21.49 21.91 -3.48
N PHE A 238 -22.57 21.21 -3.10
CA PHE A 238 -23.94 21.61 -3.41
C PHE A 238 -24.48 22.71 -2.50
N ARG A 239 -25.04 23.79 -3.05
CA ARG A 239 -25.63 24.88 -2.25
C ARG A 239 -26.70 24.40 -1.26
N SER A 240 -27.50 23.40 -1.65
CA SER A 240 -28.60 22.87 -0.84
C SER A 240 -28.14 22.07 0.38
N THR A 241 -26.99 21.41 0.32
CA THR A 241 -26.45 20.57 1.42
C THR A 241 -25.20 21.14 2.07
N ARG A 242 -24.56 22.15 1.47
CA ARG A 242 -23.36 22.81 2.02
C ARG A 242 -23.64 23.44 3.38
N ARG A 243 -24.86 23.95 3.58
CA ARG A 243 -25.29 24.47 4.89
C ARG A 243 -25.20 23.38 5.96
N ASP A 244 -25.71 22.19 5.68
CA ASP A 244 -25.67 21.06 6.61
C ASP A 244 -24.22 20.69 6.96
N VAL A 245 -23.32 20.66 5.97
CA VAL A 245 -21.88 20.43 6.21
C VAL A 245 -21.30 21.50 7.13
N LYS A 246 -21.59 22.78 6.89
CA LYS A 246 -21.13 23.87 7.77
C LYS A 246 -21.66 23.73 9.19
N GLU A 247 -22.94 23.39 9.34
CA GLU A 247 -23.60 23.18 10.63
C GLU A 247 -22.95 22.02 11.39
N GLU A 248 -22.65 20.90 10.72
CA GLU A 248 -21.90 19.77 11.30
C GLU A 248 -20.50 20.19 11.80
N LEU A 249 -19.75 20.96 11.01
CA LEU A 249 -18.42 21.43 11.44
C LEU A 249 -18.50 22.41 12.62
N ILE A 250 -19.53 23.26 12.66
CA ILE A 250 -19.77 24.21 13.76
C ILE A 250 -20.21 23.49 15.04
N GLU A 251 -20.97 22.41 14.92
CA GLU A 251 -21.35 21.55 16.05
C GLU A 251 -20.10 21.04 16.77
N VAL A 252 -19.08 20.57 16.03
CA VAL A 252 -17.80 20.12 16.60
C VAL A 252 -17.05 21.26 17.30
N VAL A 253 -17.03 22.45 16.70
CA VAL A 253 -16.41 23.64 17.33
C VAL A 253 -17.13 24.01 18.64
N ASN A 254 -18.47 23.95 18.66
CA ASN A 254 -19.25 24.21 19.86
C ASN A 254 -19.05 23.15 20.94
N LYS A 255 -18.98 21.86 20.56
CA LYS A 255 -18.65 20.77 21.47
C LYS A 255 -17.29 20.98 22.12
N ALA A 256 -16.26 21.33 21.34
CA ALA A 256 -14.93 21.61 21.88
C ALA A 256 -14.88 22.83 22.82
N LYS A 257 -15.77 23.80 22.62
CA LYS A 257 -15.96 24.95 23.53
C LYS A 257 -16.63 24.51 24.83
N ASP A 258 -17.67 23.70 24.74
CA ASP A 258 -18.41 23.19 25.90
C ASP A 258 -17.53 22.23 26.75
N GLU A 259 -16.58 21.55 26.11
CA GLU A 259 -15.53 20.73 26.74
C GLU A 259 -14.30 21.54 27.21
N GLU A 260 -14.34 22.88 27.15
CA GLU A 260 -13.25 23.79 27.54
C GLU A 260 -11.91 23.56 26.81
N THR A 261 -11.91 22.85 25.67
CA THR A 261 -10.72 22.61 24.85
C THR A 261 -10.28 23.86 24.09
N ILE A 262 -11.22 24.78 23.82
CA ILE A 262 -10.97 26.09 23.21
C ILE A 262 -11.78 27.19 23.92
N SER A 263 -11.33 28.45 23.85
CA SER A 263 -12.05 29.55 24.47
C SER A 263 -13.35 29.90 23.74
N PRO A 264 -14.36 30.49 24.41
CA PRO A 264 -15.58 30.98 23.76
C PRO A 264 -15.33 31.94 22.59
N GLU A 265 -14.33 32.82 22.71
CA GLU A 265 -13.94 33.76 21.64
C GLU A 265 -13.36 33.02 20.43
N THR A 266 -12.55 31.99 20.68
CA THR A 266 -11.97 31.14 19.63
C THR A 266 -13.08 30.37 18.93
N ALA A 267 -14.00 29.77 19.68
CA ALA A 267 -15.12 29.02 19.13
C ALA A 267 -16.05 29.89 18.29
N LYS A 268 -16.33 31.12 18.74
CA LYS A 268 -17.09 32.10 17.97
C LYS A 268 -16.38 32.47 16.68
N PHE A 269 -15.09 32.81 16.75
CA PHE A 269 -14.27 33.13 15.58
C PHE A 269 -14.25 31.99 14.55
N LEU A 270 -14.03 30.74 14.99
CA LEU A 270 -14.02 29.57 14.11
C LEU A 270 -15.41 29.32 13.50
N SER A 271 -16.48 29.45 14.29
CA SER A 271 -17.85 29.29 13.81
C SER A 271 -18.22 30.33 12.76
N ASP A 272 -17.95 31.61 13.03
CA ASP A 272 -18.22 32.73 12.10
C ASP A 272 -17.45 32.50 10.78
N MET A 273 -16.22 32.04 10.86
CA MET A 273 -15.41 31.72 9.67
C MET A 273 -15.96 30.52 8.88
N ILE A 274 -16.41 29.45 9.54
CA ILE A 274 -17.06 28.32 8.87
C ILE A 274 -18.36 28.78 8.20
N GLN A 275 -19.11 29.70 8.82
CA GLN A 275 -20.32 30.24 8.19
C GLN A 275 -20.01 31.01 6.90
N GLU A 276 -18.93 31.80 6.89
CA GLU A 276 -18.55 32.63 5.74
C GLU A 276 -17.70 31.91 4.68
N ILE A 277 -17.28 30.66 4.92
CA ILE A 277 -16.42 29.90 4.01
C ILE A 277 -17.07 29.70 2.62
N LYS A 278 -16.31 29.93 1.56
CA LYS A 278 -16.75 29.76 0.17
C LYS A 278 -16.65 28.29 -0.28
N PRO A 279 -17.40 27.86 -1.31
CA PRO A 279 -17.34 26.48 -1.82
C PRO A 279 -15.91 25.96 -2.10
N GLY A 280 -15.07 26.74 -2.78
CA GLY A 280 -13.70 26.30 -3.05
C GLY A 280 -12.84 26.19 -1.78
N GLU A 281 -13.09 27.05 -0.79
CA GLU A 281 -12.35 27.07 0.47
C GLU A 281 -12.71 25.87 1.33
N ILE A 282 -14.00 25.53 1.44
CA ILE A 282 -14.45 24.35 2.20
C ILE A 282 -13.94 23.06 1.58
N ILE A 283 -13.99 22.91 0.25
CA ILE A 283 -13.43 21.73 -0.42
C ILE A 283 -11.92 21.62 -0.14
N SER A 284 -11.18 22.74 -0.19
CA SER A 284 -9.75 22.74 0.10
C SER A 284 -9.43 22.41 1.58
N LEU A 285 -10.32 22.75 2.51
CA LEU A 285 -10.21 22.36 3.92
C LEU A 285 -10.42 20.86 4.09
N LEU A 286 -11.47 20.30 3.48
CA LEU A 286 -11.77 18.87 3.53
C LEU A 286 -10.65 18.02 2.90
N GLU A 287 -10.08 18.45 1.77
CA GLU A 287 -8.92 17.76 1.17
C GLU A 287 -7.69 17.79 2.10
N TYR A 288 -7.45 18.88 2.81
CA TYR A 288 -6.39 18.91 3.82
C TYR A 288 -6.69 17.94 4.96
N MET A 289 -7.93 17.90 5.45
CA MET A 289 -8.34 17.00 6.53
C MET A 289 -8.12 15.53 6.15
N GLN A 290 -8.49 15.12 4.93
CA GLN A 290 -8.26 13.75 4.45
C GLN A 290 -6.77 13.39 4.43
N GLU A 291 -5.93 14.28 3.90
CA GLU A 291 -4.49 14.02 3.83
C GLU A 291 -3.80 14.09 5.20
N ALA A 292 -4.29 14.96 6.09
CA ALA A 292 -3.82 15.07 7.47
C ALA A 292 -4.18 13.82 8.29
N ASP A 293 -5.41 13.34 8.16
CA ASP A 293 -5.89 12.08 8.74
C ASP A 293 -4.97 10.92 8.34
N ARG A 294 -4.82 10.66 7.02
CA ARG A 294 -3.91 9.62 6.51
C ARG A 294 -2.48 9.69 7.07
N ILE A 295 -1.94 10.91 7.22
CA ILE A 295 -0.62 11.13 7.80
C ILE A 295 -0.58 10.70 9.27
N ASP A 296 -1.61 11.05 10.03
CA ASP A 296 -1.71 10.75 11.45
C ASP A 296 -2.03 9.27 11.70
N SER A 297 -2.99 8.66 10.98
CA SER A 297 -3.27 7.22 11.10
C SER A 297 -2.02 6.40 10.78
N THR A 298 -1.29 6.75 9.71
CA THR A 298 -0.01 6.07 9.39
C THR A 298 1.05 6.26 10.48
N LYS A 299 1.15 7.45 11.07
CA LYS A 299 2.10 7.71 12.15
C LYS A 299 1.73 6.89 13.38
N ASP A 300 0.45 6.79 13.71
CA ASP A 300 -0.03 6.06 14.86
C ASP A 300 0.16 4.57 14.69
N ILE A 301 -0.20 4.01 13.52
CA ILE A 301 0.08 2.61 13.18
C ILE A 301 1.58 2.33 13.27
N ASN A 302 2.45 3.17 12.68
CA ASN A 302 3.89 2.98 12.77
C ASN A 302 4.40 2.99 14.23
N ASN A 303 3.85 3.85 15.09
CA ASN A 303 4.22 3.89 16.51
C ASN A 303 3.77 2.62 17.27
N LYS A 304 2.56 2.14 16.97
CA LYS A 304 2.01 0.91 17.54
C LYS A 304 2.76 -0.35 17.09
N LEU A 305 3.27 -0.37 15.86
CA LEU A 305 4.11 -1.44 15.33
C LEU A 305 5.59 -1.32 15.69
N GLY A 306 6.02 -0.19 16.25
CA GLY A 306 7.43 0.08 16.52
C GLY A 306 8.27 0.20 15.25
N VAL A 307 7.65 0.71 14.17
CA VAL A 307 8.32 1.05 12.92
C VAL A 307 9.05 2.37 13.07
N ASN A 308 10.33 2.39 12.74
CA ASN A 308 11.12 3.61 12.83
C ASN A 308 10.63 4.68 11.83
N SER A 309 10.12 5.81 12.34
CA SER A 309 9.58 6.93 11.55
C SER A 309 10.60 7.59 10.60
N SER A 310 11.89 7.37 10.80
CA SER A 310 12.97 7.83 9.92
C SER A 310 13.38 6.82 8.84
N SER A 311 12.84 5.59 8.90
CA SER A 311 13.12 4.51 7.94
C SER A 311 12.49 4.77 6.57
N LYS A 312 12.96 4.04 5.58
CA LYS A 312 12.44 4.05 4.20
C LYS A 312 11.35 2.97 4.08
N LEU A 313 10.10 3.34 4.35
CA LEU A 313 8.95 2.41 4.37
C LEU A 313 8.80 1.65 3.05
N ASP A 314 9.07 2.31 1.92
CA ASP A 314 8.97 1.73 0.57
C ASP A 314 9.73 0.40 0.41
N LYS A 315 10.82 0.21 1.15
CA LYS A 315 11.68 -0.97 1.06
C LYS A 315 11.12 -2.22 1.73
N ARG A 316 10.11 -2.07 2.60
CA ARG A 316 9.44 -3.21 3.24
C ARG A 316 8.70 -4.07 2.21
N ASN A 317 8.16 -3.45 1.14
CA ASN A 317 7.66 -4.17 -0.03
C ASN A 317 8.71 -5.13 -0.61
N SER A 318 9.91 -4.63 -0.94
CA SER A 318 10.96 -5.50 -1.46
C SER A 318 11.52 -6.51 -0.44
N ALA A 319 11.40 -6.22 0.86
CA ALA A 319 11.78 -7.17 1.91
C ALA A 319 10.80 -8.34 1.93
N MET A 320 9.49 -8.04 1.90
CA MET A 320 8.45 -9.05 1.91
C MET A 320 8.45 -9.90 0.65
N SER A 321 8.64 -9.32 -0.54
CA SER A 321 8.80 -10.11 -1.79
C SER A 321 9.97 -11.08 -1.71
N MET A 322 11.05 -10.71 -1.01
CA MET A 322 12.17 -11.63 -0.79
C MET A 322 11.81 -12.76 0.18
N VAL A 323 11.08 -12.46 1.26
CA VAL A 323 10.60 -13.52 2.18
C VAL A 323 9.66 -14.47 1.44
N ALA A 324 8.75 -13.95 0.62
CA ALA A 324 7.86 -14.73 -0.23
C ALA A 324 8.65 -15.69 -1.15
N ASP A 325 9.70 -15.19 -1.82
CA ASP A 325 10.60 -16.02 -2.62
C ASP A 325 11.32 -17.11 -1.80
N LEU A 326 11.70 -16.80 -0.56
CA LEU A 326 12.43 -17.71 0.32
C LEU A 326 11.55 -18.88 0.77
N ILE A 327 10.28 -18.62 1.07
CA ILE A 327 9.31 -19.64 1.47
C ILE A 327 8.61 -20.34 0.29
N GLY A 328 9.02 -20.06 -0.95
CA GLY A 328 8.47 -20.70 -2.15
C GLY A 328 7.13 -20.13 -2.61
N CYS A 329 6.71 -18.99 -2.07
CA CYS A 329 5.43 -18.34 -2.32
C CYS A 329 5.54 -17.15 -3.28
N LYS A 330 6.42 -17.27 -4.28
CA LYS A 330 6.58 -16.23 -5.30
C LYS A 330 5.26 -16.07 -6.07
N GLY A 331 4.73 -14.84 -6.10
CA GLY A 331 3.47 -14.53 -6.77
C GLY A 331 2.26 -14.37 -5.85
N LEU A 332 2.38 -14.67 -4.55
CA LEU A 332 1.33 -14.37 -3.56
C LEU A 332 1.21 -12.90 -3.20
N ILE A 333 2.25 -12.11 -3.49
CA ILE A 333 2.22 -10.66 -3.37
C ILE A 333 2.76 -10.03 -4.65
N ALA A 334 2.36 -8.80 -4.91
CA ALA A 334 2.90 -8.02 -6.02
C ALA A 334 4.44 -7.97 -5.92
N PRO A 335 5.19 -8.42 -6.94
CA PRO A 335 6.64 -8.41 -6.90
C PRO A 335 7.18 -6.99 -6.68
N ALA A 336 8.09 -6.82 -5.73
CA ALA A 336 8.70 -5.53 -5.46
C ALA A 336 10.21 -5.59 -5.45
N SER A 337 10.85 -4.68 -6.18
CA SER A 337 12.30 -4.61 -6.32
C SER A 337 12.82 -3.17 -6.18
N THR A 338 14.09 -3.02 -5.80
CA THR A 338 14.72 -1.69 -5.76
C THR A 338 15.04 -1.25 -7.19
N LEU A 339 14.55 -0.06 -7.56
CA LEU A 339 14.73 0.53 -8.89
C LEU A 339 15.47 1.87 -8.80
N GLN A 340 16.35 2.13 -9.76
CA GLN A 340 16.95 3.44 -10.03
C GLN A 340 16.39 4.00 -11.33
N VAL A 341 15.63 5.08 -11.22
CA VAL A 341 15.10 5.81 -12.38
C VAL A 341 16.04 6.95 -12.73
N LYS A 342 16.54 6.97 -13.97
CA LYS A 342 17.32 8.08 -14.52
C LYS A 342 16.38 8.98 -15.30
N ASP A 343 16.28 10.24 -14.87
CA ASP A 343 15.53 11.27 -15.58
C ASP A 343 16.26 11.62 -16.89
N PRO A 344 15.59 11.49 -18.06
CA PRO A 344 16.25 11.66 -19.36
C PRO A 344 16.65 13.12 -19.65
N GLU A 345 15.95 14.11 -19.09
CA GLU A 345 16.25 15.53 -19.34
C GLU A 345 17.37 16.05 -18.44
N THR A 346 17.36 15.65 -17.17
CA THR A 346 18.31 16.16 -16.17
C THR A 346 19.49 15.23 -15.91
N GLY A 347 19.39 13.97 -16.35
CA GLY A 347 20.35 12.91 -16.02
C GLY A 347 20.34 12.47 -14.55
N LYS A 348 19.44 13.02 -13.72
CA LYS A 348 19.38 12.74 -12.28
C LYS A 348 18.89 11.32 -12.02
N ILE A 349 19.61 10.59 -11.16
CA ILE A 349 19.21 9.26 -10.71
C ILE A 349 18.38 9.37 -9.43
N ILE A 350 17.18 8.81 -9.45
CA ILE A 350 16.23 8.76 -8.35
C ILE A 350 16.08 7.30 -7.93
N SER A 351 16.35 6.99 -6.67
CA SER A 351 16.19 5.63 -6.12
C SER A 351 14.83 5.44 -5.46
N GLY A 352 14.26 4.26 -5.62
CA GLY A 352 12.96 3.90 -5.08
C GLY A 352 12.72 2.40 -5.09
N THR A 353 11.49 2.03 -4.81
CA THR A 353 10.99 0.66 -4.92
C THR A 353 9.94 0.62 -6.02
N LEU A 354 10.10 -0.26 -7.00
CA LEU A 354 9.08 -0.58 -7.98
C LEU A 354 8.30 -1.77 -7.43
N MET A 355 7.00 -1.60 -7.23
CA MET A 355 6.05 -2.70 -7.05
C MET A 355 5.40 -2.94 -8.40
N GLU A 356 5.58 -4.13 -8.96
CA GLU A 356 4.97 -4.53 -10.23
C GLU A 356 3.44 -4.54 -10.10
N HIS A 357 2.76 -4.52 -11.24
CA HIS A 357 1.31 -4.65 -11.26
C HIS A 357 0.89 -5.98 -10.61
N ALA A 358 -0.01 -5.91 -9.63
CA ALA A 358 -0.61 -7.09 -9.02
C ALA A 358 -1.55 -7.75 -10.04
N GLU A 359 -1.41 -9.06 -10.22
CA GLU A 359 -2.35 -9.83 -11.04
C GLU A 359 -3.68 -9.98 -10.30
N GLY A 360 -4.79 -9.83 -11.03
CA GLY A 360 -6.15 -9.99 -10.51
C GLY A 360 -6.93 -8.69 -10.57
N ILE A 361 -8.07 -8.71 -9.89
CA ILE A 361 -9.04 -7.62 -9.86
C ILE A 361 -9.11 -7.08 -8.43
N ASP A 362 -9.05 -5.76 -8.31
CA ASP A 362 -9.31 -5.05 -7.06
C ASP A 362 -10.80 -5.10 -6.76
N ARG A 363 -11.16 -5.49 -5.54
CA ARG A 363 -12.56 -5.56 -5.09
C ARG A 363 -13.24 -4.19 -5.13
N ASP A 364 -12.46 -3.13 -4.93
CA ASP A 364 -12.96 -1.75 -4.93
C ASP A 364 -12.68 -1.05 -6.27
N SER A 365 -12.46 -1.83 -7.34
CA SER A 365 -12.32 -1.30 -8.69
C SER A 365 -13.60 -0.58 -9.12
N ASP A 366 -13.44 0.67 -9.57
CA ASP A 366 -14.53 1.50 -10.09
C ASP A 366 -14.91 1.18 -11.55
N LYS A 367 -14.33 0.12 -12.13
CA LYS A 367 -14.65 -0.38 -13.48
C LYS A 367 -15.83 -1.34 -13.46
N ILE A 368 -16.75 -1.14 -14.39
CA ILE A 368 -17.98 -1.94 -14.50
C ILE A 368 -17.68 -3.42 -14.80
N GLU A 369 -16.70 -3.70 -15.67
CA GLU A 369 -16.28 -5.06 -16.02
C GLU A 369 -15.75 -5.85 -14.80
N ASP A 370 -15.06 -5.16 -13.90
CA ASP A 370 -14.52 -5.73 -12.67
C ASP A 370 -15.65 -5.99 -11.66
N MET A 371 -16.57 -5.04 -11.50
CA MET A 371 -17.78 -5.21 -10.67
C MET A 371 -18.62 -6.42 -11.09
N GLU A 372 -18.74 -6.65 -12.40
CA GLU A 372 -19.50 -7.80 -12.93
C GLU A 372 -18.90 -9.15 -12.51
N LYS A 373 -17.58 -9.23 -12.28
CA LYS A 373 -16.97 -10.45 -11.75
C LYS A 373 -17.37 -10.70 -10.29
N PHE A 374 -17.44 -9.66 -9.47
CA PHE A 374 -17.80 -9.79 -8.05
C PHE A 374 -19.30 -9.98 -7.83
N ASN A 375 -20.16 -9.33 -8.61
CA ASN A 375 -21.61 -9.40 -8.43
C ASN A 375 -22.20 -10.79 -8.75
N GLN A 376 -21.47 -11.62 -9.49
CA GLN A 376 -21.84 -13.00 -9.80
C GLN A 376 -21.31 -14.02 -8.79
N LEU A 377 -20.58 -13.60 -7.75
CA LEU A 377 -19.98 -14.52 -6.79
C LEU A 377 -21.03 -15.16 -5.89
N THR A 378 -20.86 -16.46 -5.64
CA THR A 378 -21.66 -17.23 -4.70
C THR A 378 -20.73 -18.14 -3.88
N PRO A 379 -21.21 -18.77 -2.80
CA PRO A 379 -20.35 -19.65 -1.99
C PRO A 379 -19.73 -20.80 -2.80
N GLU A 380 -20.44 -21.37 -3.77
CA GLU A 380 -19.90 -22.45 -4.62
C GLU A 380 -18.73 -22.01 -5.50
N LYS A 381 -18.70 -20.74 -5.94
CA LYS A 381 -17.62 -20.17 -6.76
C LYS A 381 -16.31 -19.94 -6.00
N ILE A 382 -16.31 -20.16 -4.68
CA ILE A 382 -15.16 -20.00 -3.79
C ILE A 382 -14.78 -21.35 -3.17
N GLN A 383 -15.76 -22.12 -2.70
CA GLN A 383 -15.59 -23.32 -1.88
C GLN A 383 -14.57 -24.36 -2.42
N ASN A 384 -14.53 -24.56 -3.73
CA ASN A 384 -13.84 -25.70 -4.35
C ASN A 384 -12.46 -25.36 -4.95
N SER A 385 -11.99 -24.13 -4.81
CA SER A 385 -10.76 -23.66 -5.44
C SER A 385 -9.52 -24.05 -4.63
N LEU A 386 -8.79 -25.10 -5.07
CA LEU A 386 -7.55 -25.54 -4.41
C LEU A 386 -6.46 -24.47 -4.44
N SER A 387 -6.25 -23.82 -5.59
CA SER A 387 -5.24 -22.76 -5.73
C SER A 387 -5.52 -21.58 -4.81
N LEU A 388 -6.79 -21.17 -4.68
CA LEU A 388 -7.18 -20.13 -3.72
C LEU A 388 -6.87 -20.55 -2.28
N LYS A 389 -7.18 -21.79 -1.90
CA LYS A 389 -6.88 -22.29 -0.55
C LYS A 389 -5.38 -22.29 -0.25
N LYS A 390 -4.55 -22.67 -1.23
CA LYS A 390 -3.08 -22.62 -1.12
C LYS A 390 -2.59 -21.19 -0.97
N ASP A 391 -3.09 -20.27 -1.80
CA ASP A 391 -2.69 -18.87 -1.79
C ASP A 391 -3.00 -18.23 -0.43
N ILE A 392 -4.23 -18.41 0.08
CA ILE A 392 -4.63 -17.85 1.38
C ILE A 392 -3.81 -18.45 2.52
N ALA A 393 -3.70 -19.79 2.60
CA ALA A 393 -2.93 -20.45 3.67
C ALA A 393 -1.49 -19.93 3.72
N ASN A 394 -0.84 -19.81 2.57
CA ASN A 394 0.54 -19.36 2.48
C ASN A 394 0.68 -17.84 2.69
N LEU A 395 -0.30 -17.03 2.29
CA LEU A 395 -0.30 -15.59 2.51
C LEU A 395 -0.35 -15.25 4.01
N GLN A 396 -1.16 -15.97 4.79
CA GLN A 396 -1.20 -15.79 6.25
C GLN A 396 0.16 -16.08 6.89
N ILE A 397 0.84 -17.15 6.46
CA ILE A 397 2.19 -17.49 6.94
C ILE A 397 3.20 -16.40 6.58
N LEU A 398 3.12 -15.87 5.35
CA LEU A 398 3.97 -14.78 4.90
C LEU A 398 3.72 -13.50 5.74
N ASP A 399 2.46 -13.14 5.95
CA ASP A 399 2.05 -11.99 6.77
C ASP A 399 2.53 -12.15 8.22
N TRP A 400 2.47 -13.35 8.82
CA TRP A 400 3.01 -13.60 10.17
C TRP A 400 4.53 -13.41 10.23
N LEU A 401 5.28 -14.05 9.32
CA LEU A 401 6.74 -13.96 9.31
C LEU A 401 7.22 -12.51 9.14
N CYS A 402 6.54 -11.77 8.26
CA CYS A 402 6.84 -10.37 8.02
C CYS A 402 6.23 -9.48 9.10
N GLY A 403 5.24 -9.94 9.85
CA GLY A 403 4.45 -9.15 10.80
C GLY A 403 3.70 -8.02 10.10
N ASN A 404 2.92 -8.37 9.10
CA ASN A 404 2.07 -7.44 8.37
C ASN A 404 0.72 -7.28 9.11
N PRO A 405 0.40 -6.10 9.65
CA PRO A 405 -0.87 -5.88 10.34
C PRO A 405 -2.01 -5.50 9.38
N ASP A 406 -1.71 -5.21 8.11
CA ASP A 406 -2.61 -4.48 7.23
C ASP A 406 -3.12 -5.33 6.06
N ARG A 407 -3.29 -6.64 6.29
CA ARG A 407 -3.87 -7.55 5.28
C ARG A 407 -5.39 -7.56 5.38
N HIS A 408 -6.01 -6.41 5.12
CA HIS A 408 -7.45 -6.34 4.89
C HIS A 408 -7.79 -6.54 3.41
N PHE A 409 -9.09 -6.64 3.13
CA PHE A 409 -9.63 -6.93 1.80
C PHE A 409 -9.27 -5.88 0.74
N HIS A 410 -9.03 -4.61 1.12
CA HIS A 410 -8.57 -3.56 0.17
C HIS A 410 -7.11 -3.78 -0.27
N ASN A 411 -6.34 -4.59 0.47
CA ASN A 411 -4.95 -4.91 0.17
C ASN A 411 -4.78 -6.31 -0.46
N ILE A 412 -5.83 -6.79 -1.14
CA ILE A 412 -5.88 -8.10 -1.82
C ILE A 412 -6.52 -7.94 -3.21
N PHE A 413 -5.83 -8.44 -4.22
CA PHE A 413 -6.36 -8.64 -5.58
C PHE A 413 -6.86 -10.07 -5.75
N TYR A 414 -7.95 -10.25 -6.49
CA TYR A 414 -8.61 -11.54 -6.68
C TYR A 414 -8.44 -12.02 -8.11
N LYS A 415 -7.97 -13.26 -8.29
CA LYS A 415 -7.86 -13.88 -9.62
C LYS A 415 -9.15 -14.65 -9.93
N PHE A 416 -9.63 -14.51 -11.16
CA PHE A 416 -10.84 -15.17 -11.63
C PHE A 416 -10.52 -16.09 -12.81
N ASP A 417 -11.21 -17.24 -12.89
CA ASP A 417 -11.25 -18.03 -14.12
C ASP A 417 -12.34 -17.53 -15.10
N GLU A 418 -12.43 -18.19 -16.25
CA GLU A 418 -13.44 -17.89 -17.27
C GLU A 418 -14.88 -18.12 -16.77
N ALA A 419 -15.08 -19.05 -15.83
CA ALA A 419 -16.38 -19.33 -15.22
C ALA A 419 -16.74 -18.33 -14.09
N GLY A 420 -15.84 -17.42 -13.75
CA GLY A 420 -16.01 -16.44 -12.68
C GLY A 420 -15.83 -17.02 -11.28
N ASN A 421 -15.14 -18.15 -11.13
CA ASN A 421 -14.69 -18.65 -9.82
C ASN A 421 -13.45 -17.87 -9.37
N ILE A 422 -13.31 -17.66 -8.07
CA ILE A 422 -12.05 -17.11 -7.52
C ILE A 422 -11.02 -18.23 -7.48
N THR A 423 -9.93 -18.06 -8.22
CA THR A 423 -8.85 -19.05 -8.33
C THR A 423 -7.62 -18.72 -7.52
N GLY A 424 -7.46 -17.49 -7.04
CA GLY A 424 -6.28 -17.10 -6.28
C GLY A 424 -6.36 -15.68 -5.75
N VAL A 425 -5.35 -15.30 -4.98
CA VAL A 425 -5.22 -13.96 -4.41
C VAL A 425 -3.80 -13.43 -4.54
N VAL A 426 -3.66 -12.10 -4.62
CA VAL A 426 -2.36 -11.41 -4.59
C VAL A 426 -2.42 -10.26 -3.59
N GLY A 427 -1.58 -10.33 -2.56
CA GLY A 427 -1.44 -9.27 -1.57
C GLY A 427 -0.64 -8.06 -2.10
N ILE A 428 -1.05 -6.86 -1.70
CA ILE A 428 -0.33 -5.61 -1.95
C ILE A 428 -0.08 -4.84 -0.64
N ASP A 429 0.46 -3.63 -0.74
CA ASP A 429 0.67 -2.70 0.37
C ASP A 429 1.37 -3.27 1.61
N ASN A 430 2.64 -3.64 1.43
CA ASN A 430 3.44 -4.29 2.48
C ASN A 430 4.35 -3.30 3.21
N ASP A 431 4.05 -2.00 3.17
CA ASP A 431 4.91 -0.96 3.73
C ASP A 431 4.80 -0.80 5.26
N LEU A 432 3.80 -1.43 5.89
CA LEU A 432 3.64 -1.55 7.35
C LEU A 432 4.23 -2.85 7.93
N SER A 433 4.75 -3.75 7.09
CA SER A 433 5.38 -5.00 7.54
C SER A 433 6.69 -4.76 8.29
N PHE A 434 7.18 -5.76 9.04
CA PHE A 434 8.46 -5.78 9.78
C PHE A 434 8.53 -4.78 10.94
N GLY A 435 7.41 -4.52 11.61
CA GLY A 435 7.41 -3.81 12.89
C GLY A 435 8.17 -4.57 13.98
N SER A 436 8.70 -3.86 14.98
CA SER A 436 9.40 -4.44 16.13
C SER A 436 8.47 -4.91 17.25
N LYS A 437 7.17 -4.58 17.17
CA LYS A 437 6.12 -4.99 18.12
C LYS A 437 5.21 -6.09 17.54
N ASP A 438 4.23 -6.51 18.32
CA ASP A 438 3.29 -7.57 17.98
C ASP A 438 2.20 -7.06 17.02
N HIS A 439 2.36 -7.41 15.74
CA HIS A 439 1.47 -6.97 14.67
C HIS A 439 0.04 -7.48 14.79
N PHE A 440 -0.18 -8.64 15.42
CA PHE A 440 -1.51 -9.26 15.51
C PHE A 440 -2.48 -8.52 16.45
N LEU A 441 -1.94 -7.67 17.35
CA LEU A 441 -2.73 -6.79 18.21
C LEU A 441 -3.26 -5.55 17.48
N GLU A 442 -2.77 -5.29 16.27
CA GLU A 442 -3.06 -4.08 15.51
C GLU A 442 -3.82 -4.42 14.22
N ASN A 443 -4.66 -3.49 13.77
CA ASN A 443 -5.47 -3.57 12.54
C ASN A 443 -6.02 -4.99 12.29
N ASP A 444 -5.62 -5.62 11.18
CA ASP A 444 -6.02 -6.95 10.71
C ASP A 444 -4.86 -7.96 10.79
N GLY A 445 -3.86 -7.69 11.63
CA GLY A 445 -2.75 -8.61 11.83
C GLY A 445 -3.22 -9.97 12.32
N ILE A 446 -2.63 -11.03 11.75
CA ILE A 446 -3.10 -12.41 11.94
C ILE A 446 -2.26 -13.09 13.02
N SER A 447 -2.92 -13.72 14.00
CA SER A 447 -2.25 -14.54 15.03
C SER A 447 -2.09 -15.99 14.56
N LEU A 448 -1.10 -16.73 15.08
CA LEU A 448 -0.92 -18.16 14.77
C LEU A 448 -2.14 -19.01 15.14
N GLU A 449 -2.86 -18.64 16.19
CA GLU A 449 -4.06 -19.33 16.67
C GLU A 449 -5.27 -19.15 15.74
N ASN A 450 -5.22 -18.16 14.84
CA ASN A 450 -6.26 -17.96 13.82
C ASN A 450 -5.93 -18.67 12.51
N MET A 451 -4.77 -19.34 12.41
CA MET A 451 -4.39 -20.08 11.22
C MET A 451 -4.77 -21.55 11.37
N SER A 452 -5.69 -22.03 10.54
CA SER A 452 -6.13 -23.44 10.59
C SER A 452 -5.16 -24.41 9.90
N VAL A 453 -4.48 -23.95 8.85
CA VAL A 453 -3.70 -24.82 7.95
C VAL A 453 -2.43 -24.15 7.43
N ILE A 454 -1.45 -24.99 7.10
CA ILE A 454 -0.27 -24.65 6.31
C ILE A 454 -0.09 -25.72 5.23
N THR A 455 0.32 -25.32 4.03
CA THR A 455 0.63 -26.31 2.98
C THR A 455 1.90 -27.07 3.36
N LYS A 456 1.95 -28.36 3.03
CA LYS A 456 3.13 -29.20 3.30
C LYS A 456 4.42 -28.61 2.76
N GLU A 457 4.40 -28.11 1.53
CA GLU A 457 5.56 -27.49 0.90
C GLU A 457 6.08 -26.29 1.72
N THR A 458 5.19 -25.40 2.15
CA THR A 458 5.58 -24.23 2.95
C THR A 458 6.09 -24.66 4.32
N ALA A 459 5.45 -25.63 4.98
CA ALA A 459 5.91 -26.15 6.27
C ALA A 459 7.34 -26.72 6.16
N ASP A 460 7.62 -27.58 5.17
CA ASP A 460 8.94 -28.17 4.95
C ASP A 460 10.03 -27.10 4.73
N ARG A 461 9.70 -26.05 3.98
CA ARG A 461 10.60 -24.89 3.76
C ARG A 461 10.84 -24.08 5.03
N ILE A 462 9.81 -23.83 5.83
CA ILE A 462 9.96 -23.13 7.12
C ILE A 462 10.82 -23.94 8.08
N MET A 463 10.53 -25.23 8.24
CA MET A 463 11.27 -26.10 9.15
C MET A 463 12.75 -26.20 8.77
N SER A 464 13.06 -26.28 7.48
CA SER A 464 14.45 -26.32 6.97
C SER A 464 15.17 -24.97 6.95
N MET A 465 14.46 -23.85 7.08
CA MET A 465 15.06 -22.50 7.00
C MET A 465 15.99 -22.22 8.18
N SER A 466 17.24 -21.79 7.92
CA SER A 466 18.13 -21.37 8.99
C SER A 466 17.87 -19.92 9.42
N LYS A 467 17.97 -19.67 10.74
CA LYS A 467 17.87 -18.30 11.31
C LYS A 467 18.86 -17.34 10.69
N GLU A 468 20.10 -17.80 10.49
CA GLU A 468 21.18 -16.95 10.01
C GLU A 468 20.98 -16.58 8.53
N GLU A 469 20.47 -17.49 7.70
CA GLU A 469 20.08 -17.14 6.32
C GLU A 469 18.93 -16.15 6.31
N PHE A 470 17.87 -16.38 7.11
CA PHE A 470 16.73 -15.47 7.19
C PHE A 470 17.15 -14.06 7.65
N LYS A 471 17.91 -13.98 8.74
CA LYS A 471 18.54 -12.75 9.26
C LYS A 471 19.34 -12.03 8.19
N ASN A 472 20.21 -12.75 7.47
CA ASN A 472 21.07 -12.18 6.44
C ASN A 472 20.30 -11.62 5.24
N MET A 473 19.19 -12.24 4.89
CA MET A 473 18.38 -11.79 3.76
C MET A 473 17.57 -10.52 4.05
N LEU A 474 17.12 -10.32 5.30
CA LEU A 474 16.40 -9.10 5.71
C LEU A 474 17.31 -7.86 5.72
N PHE A 475 18.63 -8.04 5.69
CA PHE A 475 19.58 -6.94 5.67
C PHE A 475 19.74 -6.31 4.29
N GLY A 476 19.39 -5.02 4.21
CA GLY A 476 19.51 -4.22 2.98
C GLY A 476 18.28 -3.36 2.72
N TYR A 477 17.18 -3.72 3.37
CA TYR A 477 15.86 -3.09 3.28
C TYR A 477 15.62 -1.94 4.27
N ASP A 478 16.67 -1.49 4.93
CA ASP A 478 16.63 -0.39 5.90
C ASP A 478 15.83 -0.67 7.17
N LEU A 479 15.61 -1.95 7.48
CA LEU A 479 15.13 -2.43 8.78
C LEU A 479 16.17 -2.17 9.88
N SER A 480 15.67 -1.90 11.09
CA SER A 480 16.44 -1.81 12.33
C SER A 480 16.86 -3.20 12.83
N THR A 481 17.77 -3.26 13.80
CA THR A 481 18.14 -4.53 14.43
C THR A 481 16.96 -5.14 15.19
N GLU A 482 16.18 -4.31 15.90
CA GLU A 482 15.00 -4.75 16.65
C GLU A 482 13.93 -5.34 15.73
N GLU A 483 13.67 -4.70 14.59
CA GLU A 483 12.72 -5.18 13.57
C GLU A 483 13.15 -6.54 13.00
N VAL A 484 14.45 -6.72 12.69
CA VAL A 484 14.97 -8.01 12.21
C VAL A 484 14.91 -9.08 13.31
N ASN A 485 15.25 -8.74 14.55
CA ASN A 485 15.18 -9.68 15.67
C ASN A 485 13.74 -10.14 15.91
N LYS A 486 12.76 -9.23 15.80
CA LYS A 486 11.34 -9.59 15.93
C LYS A 486 10.88 -10.54 14.82
N SER A 487 11.39 -10.38 13.58
CA SER A 487 11.11 -11.37 12.51
C SER A 487 11.69 -12.75 12.82
N LEU A 488 12.88 -12.82 13.43
CA LEU A 488 13.49 -14.09 13.84
C LEU A 488 12.69 -14.77 14.97
N GLU A 489 12.21 -13.98 15.93
CA GLU A 489 11.31 -14.46 16.98
C GLU A 489 10.02 -15.03 16.38
N ARG A 490 9.40 -14.35 15.40
CA ARG A 490 8.22 -14.86 14.70
C ARG A 490 8.49 -16.17 13.94
N LEU A 491 9.68 -16.32 13.35
CA LEU A 491 10.10 -17.58 12.73
C LEU A 491 10.20 -18.70 13.77
N ASP A 492 10.76 -18.42 14.95
CA ASP A 492 10.85 -19.39 16.05
C ASP A 492 9.49 -19.84 16.55
N MET A 493 8.63 -18.87 16.85
CA MET A 493 7.26 -19.14 17.29
C MET A 493 6.51 -19.98 16.25
N LEU A 494 6.68 -19.70 14.97
CA LEU A 494 6.04 -20.49 13.91
C LEU A 494 6.59 -21.92 13.87
N LYS A 495 7.91 -22.12 13.98
CA LYS A 495 8.50 -23.48 14.01
C LYS A 495 8.01 -24.27 15.20
N GLU A 496 8.06 -23.69 16.39
CA GLU A 496 7.57 -24.31 17.62
C GLU A 496 6.09 -24.66 17.50
N LYS A 497 5.28 -23.75 16.93
CA LYS A 497 3.86 -24.00 16.68
C LYS A 497 3.63 -25.17 15.72
N ILE A 498 4.37 -25.22 14.61
CA ILE A 498 4.30 -26.32 13.64
C ILE A 498 4.71 -27.65 14.28
N GLU A 499 5.80 -27.69 15.05
CA GLU A 499 6.27 -28.91 15.73
C GLU A 499 5.23 -29.44 16.73
N ASN A 500 4.73 -28.56 17.60
CA ASN A 500 3.73 -28.90 18.61
C ASN A 500 2.42 -29.39 17.98
N ASP A 501 1.96 -28.73 16.92
CA ASP A 501 0.72 -29.12 16.25
C ASP A 501 0.91 -30.38 15.39
N MET A 502 2.08 -30.59 14.78
CA MET A 502 2.40 -31.83 14.07
C MET A 502 2.35 -33.04 15.01
N GLU A 503 2.95 -32.93 16.20
CA GLU A 503 2.88 -33.97 17.23
C GLU A 503 1.45 -34.22 17.71
N TYR A 504 0.67 -33.14 17.90
CA TYR A 504 -0.74 -33.25 18.25
C TYR A 504 -1.54 -34.07 17.21
N TYR A 505 -1.36 -33.74 15.93
CA TYR A 505 -2.10 -34.33 14.81
C TYR A 505 -1.60 -35.72 14.36
N LYS A 506 -0.48 -36.23 14.91
CA LYS A 506 0.14 -37.49 14.45
C LYS A 506 -0.81 -38.69 14.41
N ASP A 507 -1.72 -38.79 15.38
CA ASP A 507 -2.71 -39.87 15.49
C ASP A 507 -4.10 -39.42 15.07
N MET A 508 -4.30 -38.14 14.75
CA MET A 508 -5.62 -37.59 14.47
C MET A 508 -6.11 -38.00 13.07
N PRO A 509 -7.44 -38.14 12.87
CA PRO A 509 -8.01 -38.54 11.60
C PRO A 509 -7.57 -37.63 10.45
N LEU A 510 -7.45 -38.19 9.24
CA LEU A 510 -7.12 -37.43 8.04
C LEU A 510 -8.19 -36.34 7.79
N GLY A 511 -7.76 -35.09 7.60
CA GLY A 511 -8.67 -33.96 7.34
C GLY A 511 -9.37 -33.36 8.58
N TYR A 512 -9.10 -33.87 9.79
CA TYR A 512 -9.55 -33.23 11.04
C TYR A 512 -8.83 -31.89 11.27
N VAL A 513 -9.55 -30.81 11.55
CA VAL A 513 -8.96 -29.50 11.89
C VAL A 513 -9.49 -29.09 13.25
N GLU A 514 -8.61 -28.50 14.08
CA GLU A 514 -8.97 -27.96 15.39
C GLU A 514 -8.61 -26.48 15.47
N ASP A 515 -9.55 -25.66 15.92
CA ASP A 515 -9.35 -24.23 16.09
C ASP A 515 -8.19 -23.93 17.06
N GLY A 516 -7.34 -22.96 16.72
CA GLY A 516 -6.14 -22.66 17.49
C GLY A 516 -4.91 -23.48 17.11
N ARG A 517 -5.02 -24.40 16.13
CA ARG A 517 -3.90 -25.26 15.68
C ARG A 517 -3.73 -25.22 14.17
N ILE A 518 -2.48 -25.27 13.73
CA ILE A 518 -2.09 -25.28 12.33
C ILE A 518 -1.90 -26.73 11.89
N ARG A 519 -2.78 -27.23 11.03
CA ARG A 519 -2.60 -28.55 10.40
C ARG A 519 -1.75 -28.44 9.14
N ILE A 520 -0.72 -29.27 9.03
CA ILE A 520 0.03 -29.47 7.78
C ILE A 520 -0.86 -30.29 6.83
N MET A 521 -1.15 -29.75 5.66
CA MET A 521 -1.97 -30.41 4.63
C MET A 521 -1.24 -30.53 3.29
N ASP A 522 -1.36 -31.68 2.64
CA ASP A 522 -1.09 -31.83 1.22
C ASP A 522 -2.26 -31.31 0.35
N ASP A 523 -2.08 -31.34 -0.97
CA ASP A 523 -3.06 -30.80 -1.93
C ASP A 523 -4.39 -31.58 -1.91
N GLU A 524 -4.38 -32.88 -1.64
CA GLU A 524 -5.59 -33.71 -1.58
C GLU A 524 -6.41 -33.39 -0.33
N GLN A 525 -5.73 -33.32 0.82
CA GLN A 525 -6.35 -32.94 2.09
C GLN A 525 -6.93 -31.52 2.03
N LEU A 526 -6.17 -30.57 1.47
CA LEU A 526 -6.59 -29.18 1.36
C LEU A 526 -7.76 -29.01 0.36
N ALA A 527 -7.78 -29.78 -0.73
CA ALA A 527 -8.90 -29.79 -1.67
C ALA A 527 -10.19 -30.27 -0.98
N ALA A 528 -10.09 -31.31 -0.15
CA ALA A 528 -11.21 -31.88 0.59
C ALA A 528 -11.70 -31.01 1.76
N ALA A 529 -10.83 -30.17 2.33
CA ALA A 529 -11.18 -29.27 3.44
C ALA A 529 -12.23 -28.24 3.01
N SER A 530 -13.20 -27.97 3.87
CA SER A 530 -14.25 -26.98 3.60
C SER A 530 -13.71 -25.56 3.75
N PHE A 531 -13.85 -24.72 2.72
CA PHE A 531 -13.42 -23.32 2.77
C PHE A 531 -14.15 -22.55 3.88
N TYR A 532 -15.48 -22.61 3.89
CA TYR A 532 -16.32 -21.94 4.88
C TYR A 532 -16.38 -22.63 6.24
N GLY A 533 -15.98 -23.90 6.29
CA GLY A 533 -16.10 -24.74 7.47
C GLY A 533 -14.78 -24.93 8.21
N ASP A 534 -13.83 -25.64 7.61
CA ASP A 534 -12.56 -25.98 8.27
C ASP A 534 -11.59 -24.81 8.30
N LEU A 535 -11.52 -24.07 7.20
CA LEU A 535 -10.45 -23.11 6.96
C LEU A 535 -10.79 -21.71 7.49
N ALA A 536 -12.08 -21.34 7.47
CA ALA A 536 -12.59 -20.08 7.99
C ALA A 536 -12.85 -20.08 9.52
N GLY A 537 -12.38 -21.10 10.24
CA GLY A 537 -12.50 -21.21 11.70
C GLY A 537 -11.50 -20.34 12.48
N GLY A 538 -11.70 -20.22 13.79
CA GLY A 538 -10.81 -19.49 14.69
C GLY A 538 -11.26 -19.61 16.14
N LYS A 539 -10.31 -19.84 17.07
CA LYS A 539 -10.65 -19.98 18.49
C LYS A 539 -10.81 -18.61 19.12
N ARG A 540 -12.02 -18.30 19.63
CA ARG A 540 -12.22 -17.15 20.52
C ARG A 540 -11.53 -17.44 21.86
N MET A 541 -10.43 -16.75 22.13
CA MET A 541 -9.77 -16.78 23.43
C MET A 541 -10.34 -15.63 24.26
N GLY A 542 -11.09 -15.95 25.31
CA GLY A 542 -11.65 -14.93 26.22
C GLY A 542 -10.56 -14.29 27.05
N THR A 543 -9.98 -13.19 26.56
CA THR A 543 -9.19 -12.27 27.38
C THR A 543 -9.98 -11.00 27.63
N MET A 544 -9.92 -10.48 28.85
CA MET A 544 -10.74 -9.35 29.34
C MET A 544 -10.50 -7.99 28.64
N GLU A 545 -9.58 -7.89 27.68
CA GLU A 545 -9.30 -6.66 26.92
C GLU A 545 -9.50 -6.88 25.41
N GLY A 546 -10.77 -6.93 24.98
CA GLY A 546 -11.16 -7.01 23.57
C GLY A 546 -10.80 -8.35 22.91
N ASP A 547 -11.80 -9.06 22.39
CA ASP A 547 -11.58 -10.32 21.66
C ASP A 547 -10.83 -10.05 20.34
N ILE A 548 -9.49 -9.95 20.37
CA ILE A 548 -8.64 -9.77 19.18
C ILE A 548 -8.40 -11.12 18.47
N GLN A 549 -8.61 -12.25 19.15
CA GLN A 549 -8.39 -13.61 18.63
C GLN A 549 -9.72 -14.36 18.41
N GLY A 550 -9.83 -15.10 17.29
CA GLY A 550 -11.05 -15.79 16.88
C GLY A 550 -12.12 -14.93 16.21
N ARG A 551 -11.80 -13.68 15.85
CA ARG A 551 -12.68 -12.88 14.98
C ARG A 551 -12.51 -13.31 13.52
N ASN A 552 -13.60 -13.25 12.75
CA ASN A 552 -13.61 -13.62 11.34
C ASN A 552 -12.68 -12.74 10.48
N ASP A 553 -12.50 -11.48 10.83
CA ASP A 553 -11.60 -10.56 10.12
C ASP A 553 -10.11 -10.85 10.39
N LYS A 554 -9.80 -11.69 11.37
CA LYS A 554 -8.44 -12.12 11.73
C LYS A 554 -8.06 -13.48 11.15
N ASN A 555 -8.83 -13.98 10.19
CA ASN A 555 -8.55 -15.15 9.35
C ASN A 555 -8.92 -14.81 7.89
N LEU A 556 -7.96 -14.88 6.97
CA LEU A 556 -8.15 -14.51 5.57
C LEU A 556 -9.12 -15.43 4.82
N PHE A 557 -9.28 -16.70 5.22
CA PHE A 557 -10.32 -17.56 4.64
C PHE A 557 -11.71 -17.02 4.95
N ALA A 558 -11.93 -16.56 6.18
CA ALA A 558 -13.20 -15.96 6.55
C ALA A 558 -13.40 -14.63 5.80
N SER A 559 -12.41 -13.73 5.81
CA SER A 559 -12.48 -12.44 5.09
C SER A 559 -12.74 -12.59 3.59
N VAL A 560 -12.02 -13.49 2.89
CA VAL A 560 -12.26 -13.76 1.46
C VAL A 560 -13.61 -14.45 1.24
N GLY A 561 -13.99 -15.35 2.14
CA GLY A 561 -15.26 -16.06 2.07
C GLY A 561 -16.48 -15.14 2.14
N GLU A 562 -16.41 -14.06 2.94
CA GLU A 562 -17.51 -13.09 3.09
C GLU A 562 -17.93 -12.45 1.76
N VAL A 563 -17.04 -12.34 0.77
CA VAL A 563 -17.38 -11.77 -0.55
C VAL A 563 -18.42 -12.63 -1.28
N GLY A 564 -18.43 -13.95 -1.05
CA GLY A 564 -19.41 -14.87 -1.63
C GLY A 564 -20.69 -15.07 -0.81
N LYS A 565 -20.81 -14.53 0.41
CA LYS A 565 -21.97 -14.73 1.28
C LYS A 565 -23.03 -13.65 1.08
N VAL A 566 -24.30 -13.96 1.33
CA VAL A 566 -25.43 -12.99 1.40
C VAL A 566 -25.46 -11.94 0.27
N ALA A 567 -25.08 -12.33 -0.95
CA ALA A 567 -24.93 -11.41 -2.08
C ALA A 567 -24.01 -10.19 -1.81
N ASN A 568 -23.00 -10.36 -0.95
CA ASN A 568 -22.08 -9.29 -0.55
C ASN A 568 -21.31 -8.73 -1.76
N GLY A 569 -20.94 -9.57 -2.74
CA GLY A 569 -20.39 -9.10 -4.02
C GLY A 569 -21.28 -8.08 -4.76
N ILE A 570 -22.61 -8.28 -4.77
CA ILE A 570 -23.57 -7.31 -5.32
C ILE A 570 -23.61 -6.05 -4.45
N TYR A 571 -23.71 -6.21 -3.13
CA TYR A 571 -23.75 -5.08 -2.19
C TYR A 571 -22.53 -4.17 -2.32
N LEU A 572 -21.33 -4.76 -2.31
CA LEU A 572 -20.07 -4.03 -2.45
C LEU A 572 -19.99 -3.35 -3.83
N SER A 573 -20.36 -4.04 -4.91
CA SER A 573 -20.40 -3.43 -6.25
C SER A 573 -21.33 -2.21 -6.30
N MET A 574 -22.48 -2.25 -5.61
CA MET A 574 -23.36 -1.09 -5.49
C MET A 574 -22.70 0.06 -4.72
N GLN A 575 -21.97 -0.22 -3.64
CA GLN A 575 -21.26 0.83 -2.88
C GLN A 575 -20.13 1.45 -3.71
N VAL A 576 -19.29 0.63 -4.35
CA VAL A 576 -18.20 1.10 -5.22
C VAL A 576 -18.75 1.91 -6.39
N ALA A 577 -19.88 1.51 -6.99
CA ALA A 577 -20.53 2.30 -8.04
C ALA A 577 -21.03 3.67 -7.52
N LYS A 578 -21.59 3.73 -6.30
CA LYS A 578 -22.01 4.99 -5.67
C LYS A 578 -20.83 5.91 -5.37
N GLU A 579 -19.79 5.37 -4.74
CA GLU A 579 -18.53 6.09 -4.47
C GLU A 579 -17.92 6.59 -5.78
N GLY A 580 -17.90 5.75 -6.82
CA GLY A 580 -17.47 6.11 -8.16
C GLY A 580 -18.29 7.27 -8.77
N ILE A 581 -19.59 7.34 -8.51
CA ILE A 581 -20.42 8.49 -8.92
C ILE A 581 -20.01 9.77 -8.17
N TYR A 582 -19.77 9.70 -6.85
CA TYR A 582 -19.33 10.86 -6.07
C TYR A 582 -17.93 11.33 -6.48
N LYS A 583 -16.99 10.41 -6.67
CA LYS A 583 -15.65 10.68 -7.19
C LYS A 583 -15.68 11.31 -8.58
N ASN A 584 -16.55 10.81 -9.47
CA ASN A 584 -16.75 11.37 -10.80
C ASN A 584 -17.36 12.78 -10.71
N ASN A 585 -18.35 12.99 -9.85
CA ASN A 585 -18.92 14.31 -9.58
C ASN A 585 -17.85 15.29 -9.06
N ASN A 586 -17.01 14.88 -8.10
CA ASN A 586 -15.89 15.67 -7.58
C ASN A 586 -14.86 16.00 -8.67
N SER A 587 -14.62 15.07 -9.59
CA SER A 587 -13.74 15.30 -10.74
C SER A 587 -14.33 16.34 -11.71
N VAL A 588 -15.64 16.31 -11.95
CA VAL A 588 -16.35 17.34 -12.75
C VAL A 588 -16.25 18.70 -12.07
N ILE A 589 -16.48 18.79 -10.75
CA ILE A 589 -16.33 20.02 -9.96
C ILE A 589 -14.89 20.58 -10.09
N ALA A 590 -13.89 19.73 -9.93
CA ALA A 590 -12.49 20.12 -10.03
C ALA A 590 -12.14 20.62 -11.44
N ASN A 591 -12.60 19.93 -12.48
CA ASN A 591 -12.38 20.34 -13.87
C ASN A 591 -13.07 21.68 -14.20
N ALA A 592 -14.26 21.94 -13.64
CA ALA A 592 -14.92 23.25 -13.79
C ALA A 592 -14.04 24.39 -13.23
N VAL A 593 -13.38 24.19 -12.08
CA VAL A 593 -12.44 25.17 -11.51
C VAL A 593 -11.21 25.36 -12.41
N ILE A 594 -10.70 24.28 -13.03
CA ILE A 594 -9.57 24.35 -13.97
C ILE A 594 -9.97 25.12 -15.23
N ILE A 595 -11.15 24.86 -15.79
CA ILE A 595 -11.70 25.59 -16.95
C ILE A 595 -11.79 27.09 -16.64
N GLU A 596 -12.26 27.48 -15.45
CA GLU A 596 -12.28 28.90 -15.05
C GLU A 596 -10.88 29.53 -15.06
N LYS A 597 -9.88 28.84 -14.50
CA LYS A 597 -8.49 29.31 -14.51
C LYS A 597 -7.92 29.42 -15.92
N GLN A 598 -8.28 28.48 -16.81
CA GLN A 598 -7.89 28.51 -18.21
C GLN A 598 -8.52 29.69 -18.94
N ILE A 599 -9.80 29.99 -18.69
CA ILE A 599 -10.46 31.18 -19.22
C ILE A 599 -9.69 32.44 -18.83
N ASP A 600 -9.36 32.61 -17.55
CA ASP A 600 -8.62 33.79 -17.07
C ASP A 600 -7.23 33.92 -17.73
N ALA A 601 -6.52 32.80 -17.87
CA ALA A 601 -5.21 32.76 -18.54
C ALA A 601 -5.31 33.06 -20.05
N MET A 602 -6.31 32.50 -20.73
CA MET A 602 -6.58 32.74 -22.15
C MET A 602 -6.96 34.20 -22.40
N GLU A 603 -7.80 34.80 -21.55
CA GLU A 603 -8.12 36.23 -21.63
C GLU A 603 -6.90 37.12 -21.38
N ALA A 604 -6.04 36.77 -20.42
CA ALA A 604 -4.80 37.49 -20.17
C ALA A 604 -3.85 37.42 -21.38
N SER A 605 -3.74 36.25 -22.02
CA SER A 605 -3.01 36.07 -23.28
C SER A 605 -3.64 36.88 -24.43
N GLU A 606 -4.97 36.88 -24.53
CA GLU A 606 -5.70 37.66 -25.54
C GLU A 606 -5.42 39.16 -25.40
N ARG A 607 -5.48 39.71 -24.18
CA ARG A 607 -5.19 41.12 -23.90
C ARG A 607 -3.78 41.55 -24.28
N LYS A 608 -2.79 40.63 -24.27
CA LYS A 608 -1.40 40.92 -24.67
C LYS A 608 -1.21 41.01 -26.18
N THR A 609 -2.25 40.71 -26.98
CA THR A 609 -2.10 40.52 -28.43
C THR A 609 -2.71 41.66 -29.21
N HIS A 610 -1.91 42.28 -30.07
CA HIS A 610 -2.35 43.43 -30.87
C HIS A 610 -3.44 43.06 -31.90
N ASN A 611 -3.36 41.86 -32.49
CA ASN A 611 -4.36 41.30 -33.40
C ASN A 611 -4.94 40.01 -32.83
N GLY A 612 -6.13 40.12 -32.22
CA GLY A 612 -6.85 38.97 -31.68
C GLY A 612 -7.14 37.91 -32.75
N HIS A 613 -7.10 36.63 -32.38
CA HIS A 613 -7.35 35.52 -33.30
C HIS A 613 -8.79 35.05 -33.12
N GLN A 614 -9.66 35.24 -34.10
CA GLN A 614 -11.10 34.99 -33.92
C GLN A 614 -11.42 33.57 -33.42
N PRO A 615 -10.83 32.48 -33.98
CA PRO A 615 -11.01 31.14 -33.42
C PRO A 615 -10.61 30.98 -31.94
N PHE A 616 -9.65 31.77 -31.45
CA PHE A 616 -9.26 31.75 -30.04
C PHE A 616 -10.30 32.47 -29.16
N LYS A 617 -10.86 33.58 -29.64
CA LYS A 617 -11.97 34.29 -28.97
C LYS A 617 -13.23 33.42 -28.93
N ASP A 618 -13.54 32.73 -30.01
CA ASP A 618 -14.69 31.81 -30.09
C ASP A 618 -14.54 30.65 -29.09
N MET A 619 -13.33 30.12 -28.95
CA MET A 619 -13.00 29.12 -27.92
C MET A 619 -13.18 29.68 -26.50
N ILE A 620 -12.68 30.88 -26.21
CA ILE A 620 -12.89 31.54 -24.90
C ILE A 620 -14.39 31.72 -24.61
N ALA A 621 -15.17 32.14 -25.61
CA ALA A 621 -16.62 32.32 -25.46
C ALA A 621 -17.33 31.00 -25.15
N ALA A 622 -16.98 29.90 -25.84
CA ALA A 622 -17.55 28.60 -25.56
C ALA A 622 -17.17 28.05 -24.18
N LEU A 623 -15.92 28.26 -23.74
CA LEU A 623 -15.49 27.90 -22.37
C LEU A 623 -16.26 28.69 -21.30
N LYS A 624 -16.58 29.96 -21.55
CA LYS A 624 -17.47 30.74 -20.67
C LYS A 624 -18.88 30.16 -20.62
N SER A 625 -19.40 29.66 -21.74
CA SER A 625 -20.67 28.92 -21.75
C SER A 625 -20.60 27.64 -20.91
N CYS A 626 -19.48 26.91 -20.92
CA CYS A 626 -19.29 25.78 -19.99
C CYS A 626 -19.33 26.22 -18.53
N LYS A 627 -18.67 27.33 -18.18
CA LYS A 627 -18.71 27.89 -16.83
C LYS A 627 -20.15 28.21 -16.38
N GLU A 628 -20.94 28.86 -17.23
CA GLU A 628 -22.34 29.17 -16.91
C GLU A 628 -23.23 27.91 -16.90
N GLY A 629 -23.00 26.97 -17.81
CA GLY A 629 -23.68 25.68 -17.83
C GLY A 629 -23.42 24.89 -16.55
N TYR A 630 -22.18 24.89 -16.05
CA TYR A 630 -21.84 24.27 -14.77
C TYR A 630 -22.56 24.94 -13.59
N LYS A 631 -22.59 26.28 -13.52
CA LYS A 631 -23.33 27.00 -12.47
C LYS A 631 -24.83 26.67 -12.46
N PHE A 632 -25.41 26.46 -13.64
CA PHE A 632 -26.81 26.06 -13.76
C PHE A 632 -27.05 24.68 -13.13
N VAL A 633 -26.13 23.73 -13.31
CA VAL A 633 -26.21 22.37 -12.78
C VAL A 633 -25.53 22.18 -11.42
N GLU A 634 -24.96 23.24 -10.84
CA GLU A 634 -24.25 23.23 -9.53
C GLU A 634 -25.14 22.74 -8.39
N ASN A 635 -26.46 22.64 -8.59
CA ASN A 635 -27.41 22.10 -7.62
C ASN A 635 -27.75 20.60 -7.79
N GLY A 636 -27.16 19.88 -8.74
CA GLY A 636 -27.28 18.42 -8.73
C GLY A 636 -26.98 17.72 -10.06
N LEU A 637 -25.72 17.31 -10.26
CA LEU A 637 -25.38 16.21 -11.17
C LEU A 637 -25.63 14.86 -10.46
N ALA A 638 -25.14 14.73 -9.22
CA ALA A 638 -25.39 13.62 -8.32
C ALA A 638 -25.70 14.14 -6.92
N LYS A 639 -26.81 13.70 -6.30
CA LYS A 639 -27.22 14.13 -4.95
C LYS A 639 -27.27 12.93 -4.00
N PRO A 640 -26.61 12.99 -2.83
CA PRO A 640 -26.76 11.98 -1.79
C PRO A 640 -28.17 12.00 -1.20
N LYS A 641 -28.71 10.81 -0.93
CA LYS A 641 -29.98 10.58 -0.23
C LYS A 641 -29.68 10.28 1.25
N TYR A 642 -30.64 10.59 2.13
CA TYR A 642 -30.54 10.28 3.56
C TYR A 642 -30.35 8.78 3.87
N ASN A 643 -30.74 7.88 2.95
CA ASN A 643 -30.58 6.44 3.11
C ASN A 643 -29.25 5.89 2.54
N GLY A 644 -28.27 6.74 2.23
CA GLY A 644 -27.00 6.33 1.60
C GLY A 644 -27.14 5.95 0.11
N GLY A 645 -28.27 6.27 -0.52
CA GLY A 645 -28.43 6.18 -1.97
C GLY A 645 -27.93 7.44 -2.69
N VAL A 646 -27.85 7.38 -4.01
CA VAL A 646 -27.53 8.53 -4.88
C VAL A 646 -28.65 8.77 -5.88
N THR A 647 -28.95 10.04 -6.18
CA THR A 647 -29.83 10.44 -7.28
C THR A 647 -29.00 11.16 -8.33
N ILE A 648 -29.00 10.66 -9.57
CA ILE A 648 -28.39 11.35 -10.71
C ILE A 648 -29.46 12.13 -11.47
N SER A 649 -29.14 13.36 -11.88
CA SER A 649 -29.98 14.13 -12.81
C SER A 649 -29.42 14.01 -14.22
N GLU A 650 -29.98 13.09 -15.01
CA GLU A 650 -29.59 12.91 -16.42
C GLU A 650 -29.83 14.15 -17.26
N ASP A 651 -30.92 14.87 -17.02
CA ASP A 651 -31.21 16.13 -17.72
C ASP A 651 -30.10 17.15 -17.51
N ASN A 652 -29.67 17.34 -16.25
CA ASN A 652 -28.55 18.24 -15.94
C ASN A 652 -27.25 17.75 -16.57
N ILE A 653 -26.96 16.45 -16.54
CA ILE A 653 -25.79 15.87 -17.20
C ILE A 653 -25.83 16.15 -18.70
N ASN A 654 -26.96 15.92 -19.37
CA ASN A 654 -27.11 16.09 -20.81
C ASN A 654 -27.02 17.56 -21.23
N ILE A 655 -27.61 18.48 -20.45
CA ILE A 655 -27.46 19.93 -20.64
C ILE A 655 -25.98 20.32 -20.56
N TYR A 656 -25.25 19.82 -19.55
CA TYR A 656 -23.85 20.17 -19.38
C TYR A 656 -22.94 19.52 -20.44
N LYS A 657 -23.21 18.27 -20.84
CA LYS A 657 -22.54 17.61 -21.97
C LYS A 657 -22.67 18.45 -23.25
N SER A 658 -23.87 18.93 -23.56
CA SER A 658 -24.12 19.70 -24.79
C SER A 658 -23.24 20.96 -24.87
N VAL A 659 -23.08 21.71 -23.77
CA VAL A 659 -22.21 22.90 -23.79
C VAL A 659 -20.72 22.54 -23.82
N LEU A 660 -20.32 21.43 -23.21
CA LEU A 660 -18.95 20.92 -23.28
C LEU A 660 -18.58 20.45 -24.69
N GLU A 661 -19.49 19.78 -25.40
CA GLU A 661 -19.30 19.34 -26.78
C GLU A 661 -19.07 20.51 -27.75
N ASP A 662 -19.83 21.61 -27.61
CA ASP A 662 -19.58 22.82 -28.40
C ASP A 662 -18.20 23.41 -28.10
N ALA A 663 -17.83 23.53 -26.81
CA ALA A 663 -16.51 24.03 -26.44
C ALA A 663 -15.37 23.13 -26.95
N LEU A 664 -15.55 21.80 -26.91
CA LEU A 664 -14.60 20.84 -27.47
C LEU A 664 -14.42 21.07 -28.97
N LYS A 665 -15.53 21.24 -29.71
CA LYS A 665 -15.52 21.58 -31.14
C LYS A 665 -14.76 22.87 -31.41
N LYS A 666 -14.92 23.92 -30.58
CA LYS A 666 -14.17 25.18 -30.71
C LYS A 666 -12.69 25.02 -30.40
N CYS A 667 -12.33 24.22 -29.39
CA CYS A 667 -10.93 23.91 -29.08
C CYS A 667 -10.25 23.21 -30.25
N ASN A 668 -10.90 22.18 -30.81
CA ASN A 668 -10.39 21.44 -31.98
C ASN A 668 -10.26 22.37 -33.20
N SER A 669 -11.28 23.19 -33.47
CA SER A 669 -11.24 24.17 -34.56
C SER A 669 -10.06 25.14 -34.42
N TYR A 670 -9.74 25.61 -33.20
CA TYR A 670 -8.57 26.45 -32.97
C TYR A 670 -7.24 25.69 -33.19
N LEU A 671 -7.12 24.48 -32.62
CA LEU A 671 -5.91 23.67 -32.72
C LEU A 671 -5.59 23.28 -34.16
N GLU A 672 -6.60 23.01 -34.99
CA GLU A 672 -6.45 22.74 -36.43
C GLU A 672 -5.86 23.91 -37.21
N THR A 673 -6.00 25.15 -36.73
CA THR A 673 -5.33 26.32 -37.33
C THR A 673 -3.83 26.39 -37.01
N LYS A 674 -3.28 25.44 -36.25
CA LYS A 674 -1.91 25.45 -35.76
C LYS A 674 -1.15 24.21 -36.23
N ASP A 675 0.10 24.44 -36.64
CA ASP A 675 1.06 23.36 -36.90
C ASP A 675 1.82 23.05 -35.60
N GLU A 676 1.48 21.94 -34.94
CA GLU A 676 2.07 21.55 -33.64
C GLU A 676 3.61 21.49 -33.72
N LYS A 677 4.18 20.98 -34.82
CA LYS A 677 5.64 20.88 -34.98
C LYS A 677 6.29 22.26 -35.05
N LYS A 678 5.63 23.24 -35.65
CA LYS A 678 6.11 24.64 -35.67
C LYS A 678 5.93 25.30 -34.31
N ILE A 679 4.79 25.11 -33.65
CA ILE A 679 4.52 25.70 -32.34
C ILE A 679 5.49 25.19 -31.27
N MET A 680 5.78 23.89 -31.24
CA MET A 680 6.68 23.29 -30.26
C MET A 680 8.15 23.74 -30.41
N LYS A 681 8.50 24.40 -31.53
CA LYS A 681 9.82 25.04 -31.74
C LYS A 681 9.86 26.49 -31.26
N LEU A 682 8.72 27.11 -30.95
CA LEU A 682 8.68 28.47 -30.44
C LEU A 682 9.18 28.55 -29.00
N SER A 683 9.55 29.75 -28.56
CA SER A 683 9.81 29.99 -27.14
C SER A 683 8.57 29.65 -26.32
N LYS A 684 8.77 29.03 -25.14
CA LYS A 684 7.72 28.76 -24.16
C LYS A 684 7.02 30.04 -23.67
N SER A 685 7.69 31.19 -23.80
CA SER A 685 7.14 32.52 -23.48
C SER A 685 6.43 33.18 -24.66
N SER A 686 6.45 32.58 -25.85
CA SER A 686 5.76 33.14 -27.01
C SER A 686 4.26 32.97 -26.84
N ASN A 687 3.51 33.99 -27.23
CA ASN A 687 2.06 33.97 -27.15
C ASN A 687 1.43 32.85 -28.00
N GLY A 688 2.06 32.49 -29.14
CA GLY A 688 1.63 31.36 -29.96
C GLY A 688 1.74 30.02 -29.24
N TYR A 689 2.85 29.79 -28.52
CA TYR A 689 3.04 28.60 -27.69
C TYR A 689 2.08 28.58 -26.50
N GLU A 690 1.98 29.70 -25.76
CA GLU A 690 1.10 29.83 -24.59
C GLU A 690 -0.36 29.50 -24.94
N ARG A 691 -0.90 30.12 -25.99
CA ARG A 691 -2.28 29.87 -26.45
C ARG A 691 -2.53 28.44 -26.90
N TYR A 692 -1.57 27.86 -27.62
CA TYR A 692 -1.66 26.47 -28.06
C TYR A 692 -1.72 25.51 -26.88
N MET A 693 -0.85 25.70 -25.87
CA MET A 693 -0.86 24.89 -24.66
C MET A 693 -2.16 25.05 -23.87
N LEU A 694 -2.63 26.29 -23.69
CA LEU A 694 -3.91 26.56 -23.01
C LEU A 694 -5.08 25.87 -23.74
N ALA A 695 -5.14 25.94 -25.07
CA ALA A 695 -6.19 25.28 -25.86
C ALA A 695 -6.12 23.75 -25.77
N LYS A 696 -4.91 23.19 -25.80
CA LYS A 696 -4.69 21.73 -25.67
C LYS A 696 -5.11 21.24 -24.29
N GLU A 697 -4.71 21.95 -23.23
CA GLU A 697 -5.11 21.64 -21.85
C GLU A 697 -6.61 21.77 -21.64
N ALA A 698 -7.27 22.76 -22.25
CA ALA A 698 -8.73 22.91 -22.18
C ALA A 698 -9.46 21.78 -22.91
N ARG A 699 -9.02 21.42 -24.11
CA ARG A 699 -9.55 20.28 -24.87
C ARG A 699 -9.46 18.99 -24.07
N ASP A 700 -8.29 18.71 -23.49
CA ASP A 700 -8.05 17.48 -22.74
C ASP A 700 -8.93 17.43 -21.47
N GLY A 701 -9.04 18.55 -20.74
CA GLY A 701 -9.93 18.66 -19.57
C GLY A 701 -11.42 18.52 -19.91
N ILE A 702 -11.89 19.09 -21.03
CA ILE A 702 -13.26 18.92 -21.50
C ILE A 702 -13.54 17.46 -21.87
N THR A 703 -12.63 16.84 -22.62
CA THR A 703 -12.76 15.44 -23.05
C THR A 703 -12.89 14.52 -21.84
N GLN A 704 -12.01 14.67 -20.85
CA GLN A 704 -12.08 13.92 -19.60
C GLN A 704 -13.40 14.16 -18.85
N THR A 705 -13.91 15.39 -18.84
CA THR A 705 -15.20 15.73 -18.19
C THR A 705 -16.37 15.05 -18.90
N LEU A 706 -16.39 15.03 -20.23
CA LEU A 706 -17.43 14.33 -21.01
C LEU A 706 -17.44 12.81 -20.74
N GLU A 707 -16.26 12.19 -20.71
CA GLU A 707 -16.10 10.77 -20.36
C GLU A 707 -16.62 10.50 -18.94
N THR A 708 -16.19 11.32 -17.97
CA THR A 708 -16.61 11.23 -16.56
C THR A 708 -18.14 11.32 -16.40
N LEU A 709 -18.80 12.21 -17.14
CA LEU A 709 -20.26 12.35 -17.16
C LEU A 709 -20.96 11.14 -17.82
N GLY A 710 -20.32 10.49 -18.79
CA GLY A 710 -20.78 9.22 -19.36
C GLY A 710 -20.78 8.11 -18.32
N GLU A 711 -19.63 7.90 -17.67
CA GLU A 711 -19.47 6.88 -16.64
C GLU A 711 -20.44 7.05 -15.46
N MET A 712 -20.81 8.29 -15.10
CA MET A 712 -21.82 8.52 -14.05
C MET A 712 -23.17 7.89 -14.41
N ILE A 713 -23.62 8.03 -15.66
CA ILE A 713 -24.88 7.44 -16.13
C ILE A 713 -24.77 5.93 -16.13
N GLU A 714 -23.68 5.38 -16.67
CA GLU A 714 -23.45 3.92 -16.70
C GLU A 714 -23.46 3.31 -15.30
N LYS A 715 -22.77 3.93 -14.32
CA LYS A 715 -22.77 3.48 -12.92
C LYS A 715 -24.16 3.57 -12.28
N LYS A 716 -24.99 4.56 -12.66
CA LYS A 716 -26.39 4.65 -12.21
C LYS A 716 -27.20 3.44 -12.67
N ASP A 717 -27.03 3.05 -13.93
CA ASP A 717 -27.74 1.93 -14.52
C ASP A 717 -27.27 0.60 -13.91
N VAL A 718 -25.96 0.47 -13.63
CA VAL A 718 -25.40 -0.65 -12.87
C VAL A 718 -26.04 -0.76 -11.48
N ILE A 719 -26.14 0.34 -10.72
CA ILE A 719 -26.79 0.31 -9.40
C ILE A 719 -28.23 -0.20 -9.50
N TYR A 720 -29.00 0.31 -10.47
CA TYR A 720 -30.40 -0.08 -10.67
C TYR A 720 -30.53 -1.58 -10.99
N ASP A 721 -29.70 -2.10 -11.88
CA ASP A 721 -29.69 -3.53 -12.22
C ASP A 721 -29.29 -4.41 -11.01
N LEU A 722 -28.28 -4.00 -10.25
CA LEU A 722 -27.85 -4.71 -9.04
C LEU A 722 -28.93 -4.73 -7.95
N GLU A 723 -29.66 -3.63 -7.76
CA GLU A 723 -30.79 -3.55 -6.83
C GLU A 723 -31.88 -4.58 -7.17
N ILE A 724 -32.16 -4.79 -8.46
CA ILE A 724 -33.12 -5.79 -8.94
C ILE A 724 -32.62 -7.21 -8.67
N ARG A 725 -31.33 -7.48 -8.93
CA ARG A 725 -30.73 -8.82 -8.79
C ARG A 725 -30.48 -9.22 -7.33
N PHE A 726 -30.34 -8.26 -6.41
CA PHE A 726 -29.84 -8.49 -5.05
C PHE A 726 -30.60 -9.59 -4.28
N GLU A 727 -31.92 -9.51 -4.19
CA GLU A 727 -32.69 -10.48 -3.38
C GLU A 727 -32.67 -11.90 -3.97
N GLY A 728 -32.74 -12.04 -5.30
CA GLY A 728 -32.63 -13.35 -5.95
C GLY A 728 -31.26 -14.00 -5.75
N HIS A 729 -30.20 -13.19 -5.84
CA HIS A 729 -28.83 -13.65 -5.61
C HIS A 729 -28.58 -14.00 -4.15
N LYS A 730 -29.15 -13.24 -3.21
CA LYS A 730 -29.07 -13.49 -1.77
C LYS A 730 -29.72 -14.81 -1.39
N VAL A 731 -30.90 -15.12 -1.95
CA VAL A 731 -31.56 -16.43 -1.77
C VAL A 731 -30.66 -17.56 -2.28
N THR A 732 -30.03 -17.38 -3.44
CA THR A 732 -29.09 -18.35 -4.01
C THR A 732 -27.89 -18.59 -3.09
N CYS A 733 -27.25 -17.52 -2.62
CA CYS A 733 -26.13 -17.60 -1.69
C CYS A 733 -26.51 -18.32 -0.39
N ASN A 734 -27.67 -17.99 0.20
CA ASN A 734 -28.14 -18.62 1.43
C ASN A 734 -28.40 -20.12 1.25
N LYS A 735 -29.03 -20.51 0.13
CA LYS A 735 -29.25 -21.93 -0.18
C LYS A 735 -27.94 -22.68 -0.34
N GLN A 736 -26.95 -22.10 -1.02
CA GLN A 736 -25.64 -22.74 -1.22
C GLN A 736 -24.86 -22.87 0.08
N ILE A 737 -24.83 -21.83 0.92
CA ILE A 737 -24.12 -21.89 2.20
C ILE A 737 -24.76 -22.93 3.15
N ASP A 738 -26.09 -23.06 3.15
CA ASP A 738 -26.78 -24.10 3.94
C ASP A 738 -26.38 -25.51 3.50
N VAL A 739 -26.28 -25.75 2.18
CA VAL A 739 -25.82 -27.03 1.63
C VAL A 739 -24.36 -27.31 2.02
N ILE A 740 -23.49 -26.30 1.91
CA ILE A 740 -22.07 -26.42 2.30
C ILE A 740 -21.96 -26.74 3.80
N ASN A 741 -22.65 -25.98 4.65
CA ASN A 741 -22.62 -26.15 6.10
C ASN A 741 -23.17 -27.51 6.53
N LYS A 742 -24.24 -28.00 5.88
CA LYS A 742 -24.79 -29.33 6.15
C LYS A 742 -23.76 -30.43 5.86
N LYS A 743 -23.15 -30.41 4.66
CA LYS A 743 -22.10 -31.36 4.28
C LYS A 743 -20.90 -31.29 5.21
N ASP A 744 -20.49 -30.08 5.57
CA ASP A 744 -19.37 -29.85 6.48
C ASP A 744 -19.66 -30.42 7.88
N LYS A 745 -20.85 -30.17 8.41
CA LYS A 745 -21.29 -30.67 9.73
C LYS A 745 -21.30 -32.20 9.78
N GLU A 746 -21.83 -32.87 8.77
CA GLU A 746 -21.86 -34.34 8.69
C GLU A 746 -20.44 -34.92 8.66
N ARG A 747 -19.55 -34.34 7.84
CA ARG A 747 -18.13 -34.73 7.76
C ARG A 747 -17.41 -34.48 9.09
N LYS A 748 -17.56 -33.30 9.68
CA LYS A 748 -16.93 -32.93 10.96
C LYS A 748 -17.39 -33.81 12.11
N ALA A 749 -18.67 -34.18 12.18
CA ALA A 749 -19.16 -35.07 13.23
C ALA A 749 -18.46 -36.44 13.20
N GLY A 750 -18.25 -37.00 12.00
CA GLY A 750 -17.50 -38.25 11.83
C GLY A 750 -16.03 -38.13 12.27
N LEU A 751 -15.35 -37.06 11.85
CA LEU A 751 -13.95 -36.82 12.22
C LEU A 751 -13.79 -36.50 13.71
N ALA A 752 -14.71 -35.74 14.30
CA ALA A 752 -14.69 -35.38 15.72
C ALA A 752 -14.91 -36.60 16.61
N ALA A 753 -15.83 -37.50 16.26
CA ALA A 753 -16.03 -38.75 17.00
C ALA A 753 -14.74 -39.60 17.02
N GLN A 754 -14.10 -39.78 15.86
CA GLN A 754 -12.83 -40.50 15.77
C GLN A 754 -11.72 -39.81 16.57
N ALA A 755 -11.62 -38.48 16.49
CA ALA A 755 -10.63 -37.71 17.24
C ALA A 755 -10.84 -37.81 18.76
N GLU A 756 -12.09 -37.81 19.23
CA GLU A 756 -12.43 -37.97 20.64
C GLU A 756 -12.05 -39.36 21.17
N ASP A 757 -12.33 -40.41 20.40
CA ASP A 757 -11.89 -41.78 20.74
C ASP A 757 -10.37 -41.86 20.89
N ILE A 758 -9.61 -41.19 20.01
CA ILE A 758 -8.14 -41.10 20.10
C ILE A 758 -7.71 -40.35 21.37
N LYS A 759 -8.37 -39.23 21.72
CA LYS A 759 -8.07 -38.44 22.93
C LYS A 759 -8.34 -39.25 24.20
N ILE A 760 -9.47 -39.97 24.27
CA ILE A 760 -9.80 -40.84 25.39
C ILE A 760 -8.75 -41.93 25.55
N ASN A 761 -8.37 -42.60 24.46
CA ASN A 761 -7.34 -43.64 24.48
C ASN A 761 -5.99 -43.10 24.96
N ARG A 762 -5.58 -41.89 24.55
CA ARG A 762 -4.36 -41.23 25.05
C ARG A 762 -4.42 -40.99 26.56
N MET A 763 -5.52 -40.42 27.06
CA MET A 763 -5.70 -40.17 28.50
C MET A 763 -5.68 -41.47 29.31
N GLU A 764 -6.28 -42.55 28.81
CA GLU A 764 -6.21 -43.85 29.47
C GLU A 764 -4.78 -44.40 29.54
N VAL A 765 -4.00 -44.26 28.47
CA VAL A 765 -2.59 -44.68 28.44
C VAL A 765 -1.75 -43.86 29.40
N GLU A 766 -1.89 -42.53 29.40
CA GLU A 766 -1.16 -41.62 30.30
C GLU A 766 -1.51 -41.87 31.79
N ASN A 767 -2.80 -42.10 32.09
CA ASN A 767 -3.24 -42.46 33.44
C ASN A 767 -2.65 -43.80 33.89
N ARG A 768 -2.60 -44.80 33.00
CA ARG A 768 -1.96 -46.10 33.30
C ARG A 768 -0.46 -45.96 33.50
N GLN A 769 0.24 -45.17 32.68
CA GLN A 769 1.67 -44.92 32.84
C GLN A 769 1.97 -44.21 34.18
N SER A 770 1.18 -43.18 34.51
CA SER A 770 1.27 -42.47 35.78
C SER A 770 1.02 -43.37 36.99
N GLN A 771 0.06 -44.29 36.92
CA GLN A 771 -0.22 -45.28 37.96
C GLN A 771 0.90 -46.32 38.14
N LEU A 772 1.67 -46.60 37.07
CA LEU A 772 2.80 -47.53 37.10
C LEU A 772 4.12 -46.87 37.54
N GLY A 773 4.12 -45.56 37.80
CA GLY A 773 5.32 -44.81 38.18
C GLY A 773 6.37 -44.73 37.07
N LEU A 774 5.92 -44.83 35.80
CA LEU A 774 6.75 -44.73 34.60
C LEU A 774 6.84 -43.30 34.08
#